data_AF-Q5KFI1-F1
#
_entry.id   AF-Q5KFI1-F1
#
_cell.length_a   1.000
_cell.length_b   1.000
_cell.length_c   1.000
_cell.angle_alpha   90.00
_cell.angle_beta   90.00
_cell.angle_gamma   90.00
#
_symmetry.space_group_name_H-M   'P 1'
#
loop_
_entity.id
_entity.type
_entity.pdbx_description
1 polymer ?
#
loop_
_entity_poly.entity_id
_entity_poly.type
_entity_poly.pdbx_seq_one_letter_code
_entity_poly.pdbx_strand_id
1 'polypeptide(L)'
;MAAFLTTISGAPTHFARLLSTRAVSSNVISGADPTEVDPSNPITLFIIQLVIIIVFTQSLGWAFSYMKQPKVIAEIIGGVILGPTVFGRVPHFTEHIFPAASLSYLNLISTIGLVLFLFLVGVEVDVGVMKKHGKASGIISAAGMILPFGLGAAIAVPVYHNFVDTENVSFGHFLLFVGVAMAITAFPVLCRILTSTKLIDTRVGVMVLAAGVGNDVVGWVLLALTLALVNSQSGATAVYVLLCAVGWAVILLWPTRKLFVYLVKRTGSLEHGPTPGMMVLTLLIVFVSAFVTDIIGVHPIFGGFIAGLIIPHEGGFAIAVVEKIDDLVSMLFLPIYFVLSGLQTNLGLLDTGRIWGYVILLCVVAFCGKFFGCAGAALAMKYPMRESIAIGLLMSCKGLVELIVLNVGLSAGIIDQQLFSMFVVEAVVLTFLTTPCTLAVYPERVRVRISDLRKGDQGVDSEKQVGGSNIAGASGGREHTSRFLVILQKLEHLSAVMLLTQMLEPPVPEAREPWDAAEHSAKEARKGKKSISDDESINSHSNTVTTLHHSHHHSDSKHNILHRVGHVTHPSGDLPRLDALKLVELTGRTFSVMQSAEKDQLLHSDNALQLYRQFGRLRGLEISPHISIVGQDSFSQAVADYATDLGSELVILPWTVPTQGGNPELIDPSVGSSSSTTVSQFDTIFGSESAGSPMYSHFVRRVFSECPSDVALFVDRGFGGASSFKPGSGQHIFMPFFGGPDDRLALRFVVQLCGHAGVTATVVRVQKEEGDGEDEEVSRGLDGDKSNVALHQAALQSNQLTVGGATQYPETQARLQSDTADSLAWSCFSSPSVSPSRPLHLETALSRISFHSTTSHQPLTYAFTCAESAMRATSAHAKTWRPMLIVAGRGRRGAAISHETELNRVLAAKSLNPSIGAELRKTVGDVAAGMILGGSAPGTASYLIMGAGKR
;
A
#
# COMPACT_ATOMS: atom_id res chain seq x y z
N MET A 1 -45.16 72.09 1.96
CA MET A 1 -46.24 71.10 1.77
C MET A 1 -47.04 71.28 0.46
N ALA A 2 -46.63 72.18 -0.46
CA ALA A 2 -47.23 72.32 -1.81
C ALA A 2 -46.30 71.88 -2.97
N ALA A 3 -45.04 71.50 -2.67
CA ALA A 3 -44.08 71.01 -3.68
C ALA A 3 -43.95 69.47 -3.71
N PHE A 4 -44.69 68.75 -2.85
CA PHE A 4 -44.62 67.30 -2.73
C PHE A 4 -45.83 66.57 -3.36
N LEU A 5 -46.81 67.33 -3.87
CA LEU A 5 -48.05 66.80 -4.44
C LEU A 5 -48.10 66.86 -5.98
N THR A 6 -47.06 67.36 -6.65
CA THR A 6 -47.00 67.46 -8.11
C THR A 6 -46.23 66.33 -8.81
N THR A 7 -45.54 65.45 -8.07
CA THR A 7 -44.74 64.36 -8.64
C THR A 7 -45.42 62.99 -8.65
N ILE A 8 -46.70 62.88 -8.29
CA ILE A 8 -47.47 61.61 -8.24
C ILE A 8 -48.60 61.56 -9.29
N SER A 9 -48.49 62.26 -10.42
CA SER A 9 -49.54 62.20 -11.48
C SER A 9 -49.05 61.83 -12.90
N GLY A 10 -47.89 61.20 -13.04
CA GLY A 10 -47.42 60.74 -14.35
C GLY A 10 -46.57 59.47 -14.30
N ALA A 11 -47.05 58.43 -14.98
CA ALA A 11 -46.37 57.19 -15.36
C ALA A 11 -46.32 56.02 -14.33
N PRO A 12 -47.34 55.13 -14.33
CA PRO A 12 -47.22 53.79 -13.77
C PRO A 12 -46.30 52.86 -14.61
N THR A 13 -45.70 53.36 -15.69
CA THR A 13 -44.90 52.56 -16.62
C THR A 13 -43.40 52.57 -16.34
N HIS A 14 -42.87 53.52 -15.54
CA HIS A 14 -41.43 53.58 -15.26
C HIS A 14 -40.99 52.67 -14.10
N PHE A 15 -41.85 52.47 -13.09
CA PHE A 15 -41.54 51.59 -11.96
C PHE A 15 -41.62 50.09 -12.34
N ALA A 16 -42.58 49.73 -13.20
CA ALA A 16 -42.66 48.38 -13.77
C ALA A 16 -41.51 48.07 -14.75
N ARG A 17 -41.00 49.07 -15.49
CA ARG A 17 -39.81 48.90 -16.34
C ARG A 17 -38.51 48.80 -15.54
N LEU A 18 -38.42 49.43 -14.37
CA LEU A 18 -37.25 49.35 -13.48
C LEU A 18 -37.18 48.03 -12.70
N LEU A 19 -38.31 47.37 -12.45
CA LEU A 19 -38.36 46.01 -11.89
C LEU A 19 -38.20 44.92 -12.96
N SER A 20 -38.55 45.21 -14.22
CA SER A 20 -38.42 44.27 -15.35
C SER A 20 -37.03 44.24 -16.01
N THR A 21 -36.11 45.14 -15.66
CA THR A 21 -34.74 45.21 -16.24
C THR A 21 -33.65 44.72 -15.30
N ARG A 22 -33.98 44.05 -14.19
CA ARG A 22 -32.99 43.40 -13.32
C ARG A 22 -33.25 41.89 -13.25
N ALA A 23 -32.27 41.13 -13.72
CA ALA A 23 -32.19 39.66 -13.69
C ALA A 23 -33.08 38.92 -14.71
N VAL A 24 -32.83 39.14 -16.00
CA VAL A 24 -32.97 38.04 -16.95
C VAL A 24 -31.54 37.64 -17.32
N SER A 25 -31.08 36.52 -16.76
CA SER A 25 -29.93 35.83 -17.34
C SER A 25 -30.30 35.59 -18.81
N SER A 26 -29.54 36.19 -19.71
CA SER A 26 -29.67 35.95 -21.13
C SER A 26 -29.52 34.44 -21.37
N ASN A 27 -30.61 33.78 -21.76
CA ASN A 27 -30.61 32.33 -21.95
C ASN A 27 -30.34 32.02 -23.43
N VAL A 28 -29.71 30.89 -23.72
CA VAL A 28 -29.46 30.43 -25.10
C VAL A 28 -30.77 30.36 -25.93
N ILE A 29 -31.87 30.02 -25.26
CA ILE A 29 -33.22 29.95 -25.85
C ILE A 29 -33.74 31.35 -26.27
N SER A 30 -33.26 32.42 -25.65
CA SER A 30 -33.56 33.81 -26.04
C SER A 30 -32.63 34.38 -27.13
N GLY A 31 -31.77 33.55 -27.72
CA GLY A 31 -30.86 33.94 -28.80
C GLY A 31 -29.56 34.60 -28.34
N ALA A 32 -29.23 34.53 -27.06
CA ALA A 32 -27.97 35.02 -26.52
C ALA A 32 -26.86 33.98 -26.72
N ASP A 33 -25.67 34.44 -27.12
CA ASP A 33 -24.49 33.59 -27.27
C ASP A 33 -23.93 33.24 -25.88
N PRO A 34 -23.86 31.95 -25.49
CA PRO A 34 -23.31 31.54 -24.20
C PRO A 34 -21.80 31.76 -24.07
N THR A 35 -21.11 32.13 -25.16
CA THR A 35 -19.66 32.40 -25.19
C THR A 35 -19.31 33.88 -25.03
N GLU A 36 -20.29 34.78 -25.08
CA GLU A 36 -20.06 36.20 -24.78
C GLU A 36 -19.69 36.41 -23.31
N VAL A 37 -18.66 37.24 -23.08
CA VAL A 37 -18.20 37.55 -21.72
C VAL A 37 -19.16 38.54 -21.07
N ASP A 38 -19.97 38.07 -20.13
CA ASP A 38 -20.66 38.93 -19.16
C ASP A 38 -19.83 39.05 -17.87
N PRO A 39 -19.20 40.20 -17.58
CA PRO A 39 -18.44 40.41 -16.34
C PRO A 39 -19.27 40.22 -15.07
N SER A 40 -20.59 40.35 -15.16
CA SER A 40 -21.53 40.17 -14.05
C SER A 40 -21.83 38.69 -13.77
N ASN A 41 -21.70 37.83 -14.79
CA ASN A 41 -21.95 36.40 -14.69
C ASN A 41 -20.97 35.58 -15.56
N PRO A 42 -19.67 35.54 -15.20
CA PRO A 42 -18.64 34.88 -16.01
C PRO A 42 -18.72 33.34 -15.95
N ILE A 43 -19.65 32.77 -15.19
CA ILE A 43 -19.68 31.34 -14.87
C ILE A 43 -19.96 30.46 -16.09
N THR A 44 -20.80 30.93 -17.03
CA THR A 44 -21.19 30.15 -18.22
C THR A 44 -19.99 29.87 -19.11
N LEU A 45 -19.23 30.91 -19.48
CA LEU A 45 -18.02 30.78 -20.27
C LEU A 45 -16.94 30.00 -19.52
N PHE A 46 -16.78 30.25 -18.21
CA PHE A 46 -15.82 29.51 -17.39
C PHE A 46 -16.10 28.00 -17.39
N ILE A 47 -17.37 27.58 -17.26
CA ILE A 47 -17.74 26.16 -17.31
C ILE A 47 -17.45 25.57 -18.70
N ILE A 48 -17.73 26.30 -19.78
CA ILE A 48 -17.42 25.86 -21.15
C ILE A 48 -15.91 25.63 -21.30
N GLN A 49 -15.09 26.60 -20.88
CA GLN A 49 -13.63 26.49 -20.89
C GLN A 49 -13.15 25.30 -20.06
N LEU A 50 -13.70 25.12 -18.87
CA LEU A 50 -13.34 24.04 -17.96
C LEU A 50 -13.65 22.66 -18.56
N VAL A 51 -14.81 22.50 -19.19
CA VAL A 51 -15.18 21.25 -19.89
C VAL A 51 -14.21 20.97 -21.04
N ILE A 52 -13.91 21.98 -21.87
CA ILE A 52 -12.96 21.83 -22.98
C ILE A 52 -11.57 21.43 -22.46
N ILE A 53 -11.07 22.16 -21.45
CA ILE A 53 -9.77 21.90 -20.82
C ILE A 53 -9.70 20.46 -20.30
N ILE A 54 -10.67 20.03 -19.50
CA ILE A 54 -10.65 18.71 -18.87
C ILE A 54 -10.79 17.61 -19.92
N VAL A 55 -11.78 17.70 -20.81
CA VAL A 55 -12.01 16.66 -21.84
C VAL A 55 -10.78 16.51 -22.73
N PHE A 56 -10.19 17.63 -23.16
CA PHE A 56 -9.05 17.62 -24.06
C PHE A 56 -7.78 17.07 -23.39
N THR A 57 -7.43 17.60 -22.21
CA THR A 57 -6.23 17.15 -21.47
C THR A 57 -6.34 15.71 -21.00
N GLN A 58 -7.52 15.25 -20.57
CA GLN A 58 -7.75 13.86 -20.18
C GLN A 58 -7.65 12.89 -21.37
N SER A 59 -8.21 13.27 -22.53
CA SER A 59 -8.12 12.47 -23.76
C SER A 59 -6.66 12.31 -24.20
N LEU A 60 -5.88 13.39 -24.17
CA LEU A 60 -4.45 13.35 -24.48
C LEU A 60 -3.66 12.56 -23.43
N GLY A 61 -4.01 12.70 -22.15
CA GLY A 61 -3.42 11.93 -21.06
C GLY A 61 -3.64 10.44 -21.20
N TRP A 62 -4.84 10.02 -21.62
CA TRP A 62 -5.13 8.62 -21.92
C TRP A 62 -4.28 8.08 -23.08
N ALA A 63 -4.13 8.85 -24.17
CA ALA A 63 -3.27 8.48 -25.30
C ALA A 63 -1.79 8.35 -24.88
N PHE A 64 -1.29 9.30 -24.08
CA PHE A 64 0.10 9.32 -23.62
C PHE A 64 0.38 8.29 -22.52
N SER A 65 -0.64 7.84 -21.79
CA SER A 65 -0.52 6.73 -20.84
C SER A 65 -0.02 5.45 -21.52
N TYR A 66 -0.39 5.21 -22.79
CA TYR A 66 0.14 4.08 -23.56
C TYR A 66 1.67 4.15 -23.76
N MET A 67 2.23 5.36 -23.81
CA MET A 67 3.68 5.61 -23.89
C MET A 67 4.36 5.71 -22.52
N LYS A 68 3.65 5.42 -21.42
CA LYS A 68 4.13 5.56 -20.02
C LYS A 68 4.59 6.99 -19.68
N GLN A 69 4.01 8.00 -20.32
CA GLN A 69 4.32 9.40 -20.05
C GLN A 69 3.45 9.95 -18.90
N PRO A 70 4.00 10.78 -17.99
CA PRO A 70 3.22 11.43 -16.94
C PRO A 70 2.08 12.32 -17.49
N LYS A 71 0.93 12.29 -16.83
CA LYS A 71 -0.26 13.10 -17.20
C LYS A 71 0.04 14.60 -17.35
N VAL A 72 0.93 15.14 -16.51
CA VAL A 72 1.33 16.56 -16.53
C VAL A 72 1.85 16.99 -17.91
N ILE A 73 2.56 16.11 -18.62
CA ILE A 73 3.06 16.42 -19.98
C ILE A 73 1.88 16.58 -20.95
N ALA A 74 0.85 15.74 -20.84
CA ALA A 74 -0.35 15.86 -21.65
C ALA A 74 -1.13 17.15 -21.32
N GLU A 75 -1.14 17.59 -20.06
CA GLU A 75 -1.79 18.84 -19.66
C GLU A 75 -1.08 20.07 -20.27
N ILE A 76 0.26 20.10 -20.22
CA ILE A 76 1.07 21.18 -20.80
C ILE A 76 0.93 21.21 -22.33
N ILE A 77 1.15 20.06 -22.99
CA ILE A 77 1.02 19.94 -24.45
C ILE A 77 -0.42 20.26 -24.87
N GLY A 78 -1.41 19.82 -24.10
CA GLY A 78 -2.81 20.16 -24.30
C GLY A 78 -3.03 21.68 -24.30
N GLY A 79 -2.42 22.39 -23.35
CA GLY A 79 -2.41 23.85 -23.31
C GLY A 79 -1.77 24.51 -24.51
N VAL A 80 -0.58 24.03 -24.92
CA VAL A 80 0.12 24.53 -26.11
C VAL A 80 -0.72 24.35 -27.38
N ILE A 81 -1.42 23.21 -27.50
CA ILE A 81 -2.29 22.93 -28.65
C ILE A 81 -3.55 23.81 -28.61
N LEU A 82 -4.20 23.97 -27.45
CA LEU A 82 -5.35 24.87 -27.28
C LEU A 82 -4.97 26.35 -27.44
N GLY A 83 -3.69 26.68 -27.27
CA GLY A 83 -3.14 28.02 -27.36
C GLY A 83 -2.97 28.56 -28.78
N PRO A 84 -2.31 29.73 -28.91
CA PRO A 84 -2.09 30.41 -30.18
C PRO A 84 -1.24 29.58 -31.17
N THR A 85 -0.57 28.54 -30.69
CA THR A 85 0.29 27.68 -31.49
C THR A 85 -0.51 26.77 -32.44
N VAL A 86 -1.66 26.22 -32.07
CA VAL A 86 -2.42 25.31 -32.97
C VAL A 86 -3.84 25.79 -33.16
N PHE A 87 -4.71 25.63 -32.16
CA PHE A 87 -6.12 26.00 -32.31
C PHE A 87 -6.34 27.50 -32.37
N GLY A 88 -5.47 28.31 -31.76
CA GLY A 88 -5.56 29.76 -31.89
C GLY A 88 -5.22 30.30 -33.29
N ARG A 89 -4.78 29.45 -34.23
CA ARG A 89 -4.69 29.79 -35.67
C ARG A 89 -6.02 29.62 -36.40
N VAL A 90 -7.00 28.94 -35.81
CA VAL A 90 -8.35 28.83 -36.36
C VAL A 90 -9.05 30.18 -36.15
N PRO A 91 -9.61 30.81 -37.20
CA PRO A 91 -10.27 32.10 -37.07
C PRO A 91 -11.38 32.04 -36.02
N HIS A 92 -11.46 33.07 -35.17
CA HIS A 92 -12.45 33.25 -34.10
C HIS A 92 -12.41 32.26 -32.92
N PHE A 93 -11.60 31.20 -32.96
CA PHE A 93 -11.53 30.21 -31.88
C PHE A 93 -11.07 30.85 -30.55
N THR A 94 -9.93 31.54 -30.56
CA THR A 94 -9.37 32.18 -29.35
C THR A 94 -10.30 33.27 -28.83
N GLU A 95 -10.92 34.05 -29.72
CA GLU A 95 -11.78 35.17 -29.36
C GLU A 95 -13.07 34.71 -28.67
N HIS A 96 -13.65 33.57 -29.07
CA HIS A 96 -14.90 33.06 -28.49
C HIS A 96 -14.65 32.15 -27.28
N ILE A 97 -13.61 31.30 -27.32
CA ILE A 97 -13.39 30.30 -26.27
C ILE A 97 -12.43 30.78 -25.19
N PHE A 98 -11.38 31.54 -25.54
CA PHE A 98 -10.38 32.06 -24.59
C PHE A 98 -10.17 33.59 -24.71
N PRO A 99 -11.24 34.41 -24.58
CA PRO A 99 -11.10 35.86 -24.64
C PRO A 99 -10.23 36.39 -23.50
N ALA A 100 -9.45 37.45 -23.75
CA ALA A 100 -8.49 37.99 -22.78
C ALA A 100 -9.12 38.32 -21.41
N ALA A 101 -10.37 38.81 -21.39
CA ALA A 101 -11.12 39.10 -20.17
C ALA A 101 -11.40 37.84 -19.31
N SER A 102 -11.52 36.67 -19.93
CA SER A 102 -11.78 35.42 -19.22
C SER A 102 -10.54 34.81 -18.56
N LEU A 103 -9.34 35.14 -19.07
CA LEU A 103 -8.06 34.60 -18.58
C LEU A 103 -7.78 34.97 -17.12
N SER A 104 -8.26 36.14 -16.66
CA SER A 104 -8.13 36.55 -15.26
C SER A 104 -8.90 35.62 -14.31
N TYR A 105 -10.07 35.12 -14.70
CA TYR A 105 -10.84 34.17 -13.89
C TYR A 105 -10.17 32.80 -13.85
N LEU A 106 -9.65 32.32 -14.99
CA LEU A 106 -8.85 31.10 -15.05
C LEU A 106 -7.60 31.23 -14.17
N ASN A 107 -6.90 32.36 -14.23
CA ASN A 107 -5.71 32.63 -13.42
C ASN A 107 -6.02 32.63 -11.91
N LEU A 108 -7.13 33.23 -11.49
CA LEU A 108 -7.54 33.24 -10.07
C LEU A 108 -7.75 31.81 -9.54
N ILE A 109 -8.56 31.02 -10.25
CA ILE A 109 -8.89 29.65 -9.83
C ILE A 109 -7.67 28.74 -9.91
N SER A 110 -6.87 28.91 -10.95
CA SER A 110 -5.59 28.24 -11.11
C SER A 110 -4.63 28.55 -9.95
N THR A 111 -4.53 29.80 -9.52
CA THR A 111 -3.62 30.22 -8.44
C THR A 111 -4.04 29.65 -7.09
N ILE A 112 -5.34 29.60 -6.81
CA ILE A 112 -5.89 28.87 -5.65
C ILE A 112 -5.50 27.38 -5.73
N GLY A 113 -5.64 26.79 -6.91
CA GLY A 113 -5.17 25.45 -7.23
C GLY A 113 -3.71 25.21 -6.89
N LEU A 114 -2.84 26.13 -7.31
CA LEU A 114 -1.41 26.07 -7.04
C LEU A 114 -1.07 26.23 -5.57
N VAL A 115 -1.78 27.08 -4.82
CA VAL A 115 -1.59 27.21 -3.37
C VAL A 115 -1.91 25.88 -2.68
N LEU A 116 -3.02 25.25 -3.04
CA LEU A 116 -3.40 23.93 -2.51
C LEU A 116 -2.42 22.84 -2.95
N PHE A 117 -1.96 22.89 -4.20
CA PHE A 117 -0.95 21.97 -4.71
C PHE A 117 0.36 22.10 -3.95
N LEU A 118 0.86 23.32 -3.74
CA LEU A 118 2.09 23.54 -2.98
C LEU A 118 1.95 23.18 -1.51
N PHE A 119 0.75 23.34 -0.95
CA PHE A 119 0.44 22.80 0.35
C PHE A 119 0.58 21.28 0.37
N LEU A 120 0.02 20.53 -0.60
CA LEU A 120 0.21 19.09 -0.71
C LEU A 120 1.69 18.71 -0.82
N VAL A 121 2.44 19.41 -1.67
CA VAL A 121 3.90 19.22 -1.79
C VAL A 121 4.59 19.46 -0.45
N GLY A 122 4.21 20.51 0.29
CA GLY A 122 4.75 20.78 1.63
C GLY A 122 4.44 19.69 2.65
N VAL A 123 3.28 19.04 2.55
CA VAL A 123 2.92 17.87 3.39
C VAL A 123 3.74 16.64 3.01
N GLU A 124 4.08 16.46 1.73
CA GLU A 124 4.89 15.32 1.26
C GLU A 124 6.36 15.40 1.72
N VAL A 125 6.83 16.58 2.14
CA VAL A 125 8.20 16.77 2.66
C VAL A 125 8.31 16.15 4.06
N ASP A 126 8.83 14.92 4.14
CA ASP A 126 9.23 14.31 5.41
C ASP A 126 10.72 14.54 5.73
N VAL A 127 10.96 15.34 6.77
CA VAL A 127 12.31 15.64 7.29
C VAL A 127 12.92 14.43 8.01
N GLY A 128 12.10 13.50 8.50
CA GLY A 128 12.50 12.27 9.19
C GLY A 128 13.24 11.30 8.28
N VAL A 129 12.65 10.94 7.14
CA VAL A 129 13.27 10.10 6.10
C VAL A 129 14.56 10.74 5.56
N MET A 130 14.56 12.06 5.36
CA MET A 130 15.75 12.79 4.89
C MET A 130 16.94 12.67 5.86
N LYS A 131 16.70 12.55 7.17
CA LYS A 131 17.76 12.45 8.18
C LYS A 131 18.48 11.09 8.18
N LYS A 132 17.78 10.00 7.84
CA LYS A 132 18.32 8.61 7.87
C LYS A 132 19.33 8.34 6.75
N HIS A 133 19.16 8.96 5.58
CA HIS A 133 20.07 8.85 4.41
C HIS A 133 20.73 10.19 4.01
N GLY A 134 20.71 11.19 4.90
CA GLY A 134 20.93 12.59 4.57
C GLY A 134 22.32 12.96 4.04
N LYS A 135 23.38 12.21 4.36
CA LYS A 135 24.73 12.53 3.88
C LYS A 135 24.87 12.34 2.36
N ALA A 136 24.50 11.16 1.85
CA ALA A 136 24.60 10.86 0.42
C ALA A 136 23.56 11.65 -0.38
N SER A 137 22.31 11.71 0.10
CA SER A 137 21.24 12.49 -0.52
C SER A 137 21.56 13.99 -0.58
N GLY A 138 22.13 14.54 0.49
CA GLY A 138 22.50 15.95 0.57
C GLY A 138 23.62 16.33 -0.40
N ILE A 139 24.63 15.47 -0.58
CA ILE A 139 25.71 15.71 -1.55
C ILE A 139 25.17 15.67 -2.99
N ILE A 140 24.31 14.70 -3.31
CA ILE A 140 23.70 14.58 -4.64
C ILE A 140 22.78 15.77 -4.92
N SER A 141 21.96 16.17 -3.94
CA SER A 141 21.10 17.36 -4.02
C SER A 141 21.92 18.64 -4.25
N ALA A 142 22.97 18.86 -3.45
CA ALA A 142 23.84 20.03 -3.60
C ALA A 142 24.54 20.07 -4.97
N ALA A 143 25.12 18.95 -5.42
CA ALA A 143 25.73 18.87 -6.75
C ALA A 143 24.70 19.10 -7.87
N GLY A 144 23.50 18.56 -7.70
CA GLY A 144 22.36 18.71 -8.61
C GLY A 144 21.71 20.09 -8.62
N MET A 145 22.13 21.02 -7.76
CA MET A 145 21.70 22.42 -7.81
C MET A 145 22.85 23.37 -8.18
N ILE A 146 24.01 23.23 -7.55
CA ILE A 146 25.15 24.15 -7.75
C ILE A 146 25.65 24.12 -9.19
N LEU A 147 25.83 22.92 -9.75
CA LEU A 147 26.39 22.78 -11.09
C LEU A 147 25.41 23.28 -12.18
N PRO A 148 24.13 22.87 -12.21
CA PRO A 148 23.15 23.44 -13.13
C PRO A 148 22.94 24.95 -12.95
N PHE A 149 22.97 25.46 -11.71
CA PHE A 149 22.86 26.90 -11.45
C PHE A 149 24.03 27.67 -12.09
N GLY A 150 25.26 27.18 -11.91
CA GLY A 150 26.45 27.79 -12.52
C GLY A 150 26.41 27.77 -14.05
N LEU A 151 25.96 26.65 -14.65
CA LEU A 151 25.79 26.56 -16.10
C LEU A 151 24.63 27.42 -16.61
N GLY A 152 23.53 27.52 -15.86
CA GLY A 152 22.42 28.42 -16.13
C GLY A 152 22.86 29.88 -16.11
N ALA A 153 23.65 30.28 -15.12
CA ALA A 153 24.26 31.61 -15.05
C ALA A 153 25.20 31.88 -16.23
N ALA A 154 25.94 30.86 -16.69
CA ALA A 154 26.80 30.97 -17.87
C ALA A 154 25.98 31.17 -19.17
N ILE A 155 24.84 30.47 -19.34
CA ILE A 155 23.94 30.68 -20.49
C ILE A 155 23.16 31.98 -20.38
N ALA A 156 22.88 32.46 -19.18
CA ALA A 156 22.17 33.72 -19.00
C ALA A 156 22.89 34.89 -19.68
N VAL A 157 24.23 34.86 -19.77
CA VAL A 157 25.01 35.92 -20.44
C VAL A 157 24.64 36.07 -21.93
N PRO A 158 24.82 35.05 -22.80
CA PRO A 158 24.44 35.17 -24.19
C PRO A 158 22.92 35.29 -24.40
N VAL A 159 22.09 34.72 -23.54
CA VAL A 159 20.62 34.84 -23.68
C VAL A 159 20.15 36.27 -23.39
N TYR A 160 20.67 36.88 -22.32
CA TYR A 160 20.34 38.25 -21.94
C TYR A 160 20.67 39.26 -23.04
N HIS A 161 21.87 39.17 -23.62
CA HIS A 161 22.31 40.10 -24.67
C HIS A 161 21.57 39.96 -26.02
N ASN A 162 20.91 38.82 -26.27
CA ASN A 162 20.27 38.56 -27.57
C ASN A 162 18.74 38.62 -27.53
N PHE A 163 18.12 38.42 -26.35
CA PHE A 163 16.67 38.24 -26.23
C PHE A 163 16.02 39.10 -25.14
N VAL A 164 16.78 39.79 -24.30
CA VAL A 164 16.22 40.63 -23.22
C VAL A 164 16.50 42.10 -23.51
N ASP A 165 15.47 42.92 -23.38
CA ASP A 165 15.60 44.38 -23.43
C ASP A 165 16.40 44.88 -22.22
N THR A 166 17.65 45.27 -22.46
CA THR A 166 18.62 45.64 -21.42
C THR A 166 18.25 46.91 -20.64
N GLU A 167 17.22 47.63 -21.08
CA GLU A 167 16.73 48.86 -20.44
C GLU A 167 15.74 48.58 -19.29
N ASN A 168 15.04 47.44 -19.31
CA ASN A 168 13.94 47.16 -18.37
C ASN A 168 14.30 46.17 -17.25
N VAL A 169 15.28 45.29 -17.47
CA VAL A 169 15.61 44.20 -16.54
C VAL A 169 17.08 44.29 -16.12
N SER A 170 17.36 44.25 -14.82
CA SER A 170 18.75 44.14 -14.34
C SER A 170 19.33 42.77 -14.68
N PHE A 171 20.53 42.76 -15.27
CA PHE A 171 21.27 41.54 -15.57
C PHE A 171 21.40 40.60 -14.36
N GLY A 172 21.60 41.14 -13.16
CA GLY A 172 21.72 40.34 -11.94
C GLY A 172 20.44 39.58 -11.59
N HIS A 173 19.27 40.20 -11.80
CA HIS A 173 17.97 39.55 -11.57
C HIS A 173 17.71 38.46 -12.60
N PHE A 174 18.00 38.74 -13.87
CA PHE A 174 17.85 37.77 -14.94
C PHE A 174 18.78 36.56 -14.77
N LEU A 175 20.06 36.79 -14.45
CA LEU A 175 21.04 35.73 -14.21
C LEU A 175 20.63 34.82 -13.06
N LEU A 176 20.17 35.41 -11.96
CA LEU A 176 19.72 34.64 -10.81
C LEU A 176 18.46 33.84 -11.16
N PHE A 177 17.50 34.44 -11.87
CA PHE A 177 16.28 33.77 -12.33
C PHE A 177 16.58 32.57 -13.24
N VAL A 178 17.40 32.74 -14.28
CA VAL A 178 17.77 31.67 -15.21
C VAL A 178 18.58 30.58 -14.49
N GLY A 179 19.49 30.96 -13.59
CA GLY A 179 20.22 30.01 -12.75
C GLY A 179 19.29 29.16 -11.89
N VAL A 180 18.28 29.76 -11.26
CA VAL A 180 17.27 29.05 -10.47
C VAL A 180 16.41 28.15 -11.36
N ALA A 181 15.90 28.65 -12.49
CA ALA A 181 15.07 27.86 -13.41
C ALA A 181 15.79 26.60 -13.89
N MET A 182 17.07 26.71 -14.26
CA MET A 182 17.90 25.57 -14.70
C MET A 182 18.23 24.59 -13.55
N ALA A 183 18.27 25.07 -12.31
CA ALA A 183 18.66 24.29 -11.14
C ALA A 183 17.49 23.58 -10.45
N ILE A 184 16.24 23.90 -10.75
CA ILE A 184 15.08 23.24 -10.13
C ILE A 184 14.86 21.84 -10.72
N THR A 185 14.54 20.88 -9.87
CA THR A 185 14.01 19.55 -10.23
C THR A 185 12.55 19.52 -9.80
N ALA A 186 11.70 18.73 -10.47
CA ALA A 186 10.29 18.60 -10.08
C ALA A 186 10.04 17.29 -9.31
N PHE A 187 10.09 17.33 -7.96
CA PHE A 187 9.82 16.16 -7.12
C PHE A 187 8.47 15.46 -7.42
N PRO A 188 7.33 16.16 -7.58
CA PRO A 188 6.05 15.47 -7.80
C PRO A 188 5.99 14.67 -9.11
N VAL A 189 6.63 15.21 -10.16
CA VAL A 189 6.72 14.51 -11.46
C VAL A 189 7.67 13.34 -11.36
N LEU A 190 8.81 13.52 -10.69
CA LEU A 190 9.77 12.46 -10.43
C LEU A 190 9.14 11.29 -9.64
N CYS A 191 8.36 11.58 -8.60
CA CYS A 191 7.58 10.60 -7.83
C CYS A 191 6.67 9.79 -8.75
N ARG A 192 5.88 10.46 -9.62
CA ARG A 192 5.00 9.78 -10.58
C ARG A 192 5.77 8.92 -11.58
N ILE A 193 6.93 9.37 -12.05
CA ILE A 193 7.81 8.58 -12.94
C ILE A 193 8.32 7.34 -12.20
N LEU A 194 8.80 7.46 -10.97
CA LEU A 194 9.30 6.33 -10.18
C LEU A 194 8.21 5.30 -9.88
N THR A 195 7.00 5.76 -9.57
CA THR A 195 5.86 4.88 -9.30
C THR A 195 5.39 4.15 -10.57
N SER A 196 5.21 4.87 -11.69
CA SER A 196 4.82 4.27 -12.98
C SER A 196 5.88 3.31 -13.55
N THR A 197 7.15 3.54 -13.24
CA THR A 197 8.26 2.66 -13.65
C THR A 197 8.58 1.55 -12.65
N LYS A 198 7.88 1.47 -11.51
CA LYS A 198 8.13 0.51 -10.41
C LYS A 198 9.57 0.56 -9.87
N LEU A 199 10.13 1.75 -9.74
CA LEU A 199 11.50 1.99 -9.24
C LEU A 199 11.54 2.45 -7.78
N ILE A 200 10.38 2.67 -7.17
CA ILE A 200 10.23 3.31 -5.87
C ILE A 200 10.93 2.59 -4.71
N ASP A 201 10.87 1.26 -4.69
CA ASP A 201 11.46 0.42 -3.64
C ASP A 201 12.91 0.01 -3.92
N THR A 202 13.54 0.63 -4.94
CA THR A 202 14.96 0.41 -5.26
C THR A 202 15.84 1.42 -4.56
N ARG A 203 17.14 1.12 -4.41
CA ARG A 203 18.14 2.09 -3.88
C ARG A 203 18.12 3.41 -4.63
N VAL A 204 18.02 3.35 -5.96
CA VAL A 204 17.96 4.52 -6.84
C VAL A 204 16.70 5.33 -6.56
N GLY A 205 15.54 4.68 -6.45
CA GLY A 205 14.27 5.35 -6.15
C GLY A 205 14.32 6.14 -4.85
N VAL A 206 14.70 5.50 -3.74
CA VAL A 206 14.78 6.17 -2.43
C VAL A 206 15.79 7.32 -2.43
N MET A 207 16.96 7.13 -3.04
CA MET A 207 17.99 8.17 -3.11
C MET A 207 17.52 9.40 -3.90
N VAL A 208 16.90 9.16 -5.06
CA VAL A 208 16.40 10.22 -5.94
C VAL A 208 15.21 10.96 -5.32
N LEU A 209 14.32 10.25 -4.61
CA LEU A 209 13.23 10.88 -3.86
C LEU A 209 13.76 11.79 -2.76
N ALA A 210 14.71 11.31 -1.95
CA ALA A 210 15.29 12.10 -0.87
C ALA A 210 16.06 13.33 -1.40
N ALA A 211 16.81 13.18 -2.50
CA ALA A 211 17.54 14.28 -3.13
C ALA A 211 16.59 15.28 -3.82
N GLY A 212 15.50 14.79 -4.41
CA GLY A 212 14.45 15.59 -5.02
C GLY A 212 13.74 16.49 -4.00
N VAL A 213 13.32 15.93 -2.86
CA VAL A 213 12.72 16.71 -1.76
C VAL A 213 13.65 17.84 -1.29
N GLY A 214 14.94 17.55 -1.11
CA GLY A 214 15.93 18.56 -0.73
C GLY A 214 16.07 19.66 -1.79
N ASN A 215 16.10 19.29 -3.07
CA ASN A 215 16.15 20.24 -4.19
C ASN A 215 14.90 21.12 -4.25
N ASP A 216 13.70 20.57 -4.05
CA ASP A 216 12.46 21.33 -4.05
C ASP A 216 12.46 22.38 -2.94
N VAL A 217 12.80 21.98 -1.70
CA VAL A 217 12.87 22.92 -0.55
C VAL A 217 13.82 24.08 -0.84
N VAL A 218 15.03 23.79 -1.31
CA VAL A 218 16.03 24.83 -1.61
C VAL A 218 15.62 25.66 -2.83
N GLY A 219 15.06 25.02 -3.86
CA GLY A 219 14.53 25.70 -5.04
C GLY A 219 13.48 26.75 -4.70
N TRP A 220 12.57 26.44 -3.78
CA TRP A 220 11.59 27.42 -3.29
C TRP A 220 12.23 28.56 -2.49
N VAL A 221 13.22 28.27 -1.66
CA VAL A 221 13.97 29.34 -0.95
C VAL A 221 14.68 30.26 -1.94
N LEU A 222 15.33 29.69 -2.96
CA LEU A 222 16.00 30.47 -4.01
C LEU A 222 15.01 31.27 -4.86
N LEU A 223 13.84 30.71 -5.19
CA LEU A 223 12.80 31.42 -5.94
C LEU A 223 12.22 32.57 -5.11
N ALA A 224 11.91 32.35 -3.83
CA ALA A 224 11.43 33.41 -2.94
C ALA A 224 12.46 34.55 -2.84
N LEU A 225 13.75 34.22 -2.73
CA LEU A 225 14.84 35.19 -2.76
C LEU A 225 14.88 35.96 -4.09
N THR A 226 14.73 35.27 -5.22
CA THR A 226 14.70 35.88 -6.58
C THR A 226 13.60 36.93 -6.67
N LEU A 227 12.39 36.58 -6.23
CA LEU A 227 11.23 37.46 -6.32
C LEU A 227 11.28 38.60 -5.33
N ALA A 228 11.78 38.36 -4.12
CA ALA A 228 12.01 39.43 -3.14
C ALA A 228 12.98 40.48 -3.68
N LEU A 229 14.01 40.08 -4.43
CA LEU A 229 14.94 41.00 -5.08
C LEU A 229 14.29 41.76 -6.24
N VAL A 230 13.52 41.07 -7.09
CA VAL A 230 12.87 41.65 -8.28
C VAL A 230 11.76 42.63 -7.91
N ASN A 231 10.94 42.31 -6.91
CA ASN A 231 9.82 43.17 -6.49
C ASN A 231 10.29 44.38 -5.65
N SER A 232 11.56 44.40 -5.24
CA SER A 232 12.10 45.49 -4.44
C SER A 232 12.55 46.67 -5.31
N GLN A 233 12.12 47.88 -4.93
CA GLN A 233 12.61 49.12 -5.57
C GLN A 233 14.03 49.47 -5.11
N SER A 234 14.48 48.90 -3.98
CA SER A 234 15.79 49.12 -3.37
C SER A 234 16.28 47.85 -2.67
N GLY A 235 17.59 47.62 -2.64
CA GLY A 235 18.20 46.49 -1.92
C GLY A 235 17.82 46.44 -0.42
N ALA A 236 17.56 47.60 0.20
CA ALA A 236 17.08 47.65 1.59
C ALA A 236 15.65 47.10 1.74
N THR A 237 14.76 47.39 0.77
CA THR A 237 13.41 46.84 0.74
C THR A 237 13.41 45.33 0.48
N ALA A 238 14.31 44.81 -0.36
CA ALA A 238 14.49 43.36 -0.53
C ALA A 238 14.87 42.66 0.78
N VAL A 239 15.82 43.23 1.53
CA VAL A 239 16.21 42.67 2.84
C VAL A 239 15.04 42.69 3.82
N TYR A 240 14.22 43.76 3.82
CA TYR A 240 13.03 43.83 4.65
C TYR A 240 11.99 42.77 4.27
N VAL A 241 11.68 42.60 2.98
CA VAL A 241 10.79 41.54 2.48
C VAL A 241 11.29 40.15 2.89
N LEU A 242 12.60 39.90 2.74
CA LEU A 242 13.22 38.63 3.14
C LEU A 242 13.10 38.38 4.66
N LEU A 243 13.37 39.40 5.49
CA LEU A 243 13.24 39.29 6.94
C LEU A 243 11.79 39.05 7.38
N CYS A 244 10.82 39.72 6.75
CA CYS A 244 9.40 39.49 6.99
C CYS A 244 8.98 38.07 6.59
N ALA A 245 9.43 37.58 5.42
CA ALA A 245 9.15 36.22 4.97
C ALA A 245 9.73 35.15 5.91
N VAL A 246 11.00 35.33 6.34
CA VAL A 246 11.64 34.45 7.34
C VAL A 246 10.91 34.53 8.68
N GLY A 247 10.56 35.72 9.15
CA GLY A 247 9.81 35.92 10.38
C GLY A 247 8.45 35.21 10.34
N TRP A 248 7.72 35.32 9.24
CA TRP A 248 6.45 34.61 9.02
C TRP A 248 6.64 33.09 9.02
N ALA A 249 7.67 32.58 8.34
CA ALA A 249 8.01 31.16 8.35
C ALA A 249 8.29 30.65 9.77
N VAL A 250 9.02 31.42 10.60
CA VAL A 250 9.29 31.06 12.01
C VAL A 250 8.01 31.02 12.84
N ILE A 251 7.10 31.97 12.67
CA ILE A 251 5.79 32.01 13.35
C ILE A 251 4.92 30.80 12.95
N LEU A 252 4.94 30.41 11.69
CA LEU A 252 4.20 29.23 11.24
C LEU A 252 4.82 27.93 11.74
N LEU A 253 6.14 27.76 11.55
CA LEU A 253 6.81 26.49 11.84
C LEU A 253 6.96 26.19 13.33
N TRP A 254 6.91 27.20 14.21
CA TRP A 254 7.14 26.99 15.65
C TRP A 254 5.88 27.13 16.52
N PRO A 255 5.31 28.33 16.78
CA PRO A 255 4.13 28.44 17.63
C PRO A 255 2.88 27.84 16.97
N THR A 256 2.64 28.12 15.69
CA THR A 256 1.45 27.60 14.97
C THR A 256 1.50 26.08 14.88
N ARG A 257 2.67 25.51 14.56
CA ARG A 257 2.87 24.05 14.57
C ARG A 257 2.61 23.40 15.91
N LYS A 258 3.14 23.95 17.01
CA LYS A 258 2.88 23.40 18.35
C LYS A 258 1.39 23.44 18.70
N LEU A 259 0.71 24.55 18.40
CA LEU A 259 -0.72 24.69 18.61
C LEU A 259 -1.52 23.70 17.75
N PHE A 260 -1.18 23.57 16.47
CA PHE A 260 -1.84 22.65 15.56
C PHE A 260 -1.71 21.20 16.01
N VAL A 261 -0.50 20.75 16.34
CA VAL A 261 -0.25 19.39 16.86
C VAL A 261 -0.99 19.15 18.18
N TYR A 262 -1.04 20.14 19.07
CA TYR A 262 -1.82 20.05 20.31
C TYR A 262 -3.32 19.85 20.03
N LEU A 263 -3.88 20.59 19.07
CA LEU A 263 -5.30 20.47 18.68
C LEU A 263 -5.61 19.13 17.99
N VAL A 264 -4.72 18.64 17.12
CA VAL A 264 -4.84 17.32 16.48
C VAL A 264 -4.87 16.22 17.55
N LYS A 265 -3.98 16.29 18.55
CA LYS A 265 -3.95 15.34 19.67
C LYS A 265 -5.20 15.43 20.54
N ARG A 266 -5.65 16.64 20.87
CA ARG A 266 -6.83 16.86 21.71
C ARG A 266 -8.13 16.38 21.06
N THR A 267 -8.23 16.45 19.74
CA THR A 267 -9.42 16.04 18.98
C THR A 267 -9.46 14.54 18.67
N GLY A 268 -8.40 13.78 18.96
CA GLY A 268 -8.29 12.36 18.59
C GLY A 268 -8.17 12.11 17.07
N SER A 269 -7.97 13.18 16.29
CA SER A 269 -7.89 13.12 14.82
C SER A 269 -6.63 12.43 14.31
N LEU A 270 -5.66 12.17 15.19
CA LEU A 270 -4.42 11.47 14.87
C LEU A 270 -4.63 9.96 14.64
N GLU A 271 -5.70 9.37 15.19
CA GLU A 271 -5.96 7.92 15.12
C GLU A 271 -7.17 7.59 14.22
N HIS A 272 -8.15 8.48 14.12
CA HIS A 272 -9.41 8.25 13.38
C HIS A 272 -9.48 9.02 12.05
N GLY A 273 -8.40 9.70 11.66
CA GLY A 273 -8.36 10.60 10.50
C GLY A 273 -8.89 12.01 10.81
N PRO A 274 -8.78 12.95 9.84
CA PRO A 274 -9.10 14.35 10.05
C PRO A 274 -10.61 14.56 10.16
N THR A 275 -11.04 15.04 11.34
CA THR A 275 -12.41 15.52 11.56
C THR A 275 -12.73 16.70 10.62
N PRO A 276 -14.00 16.92 10.25
CA PRO A 276 -14.38 18.03 9.38
C PRO A 276 -13.89 19.40 9.89
N GLY A 277 -13.94 19.61 11.21
CA GLY A 277 -13.42 20.83 11.83
C GLY A 277 -11.90 21.00 11.66
N MET A 278 -11.13 19.91 11.77
CA MET A 278 -9.68 19.96 11.53
C MET A 278 -9.35 20.20 10.06
N MET A 279 -10.12 19.65 9.12
CA MET A 279 -9.96 19.97 7.68
C MET A 279 -10.19 21.45 7.40
N VAL A 280 -11.25 22.04 7.97
CA VAL A 280 -11.53 23.48 7.83
C VAL A 280 -10.41 24.30 8.43
N LEU A 281 -9.91 23.94 9.61
CA LEU A 281 -8.78 24.62 10.24
C LEU A 281 -7.52 24.56 9.37
N THR A 282 -7.20 23.39 8.81
CA THR A 282 -6.06 23.22 7.90
C THR A 282 -6.18 24.12 6.67
N LEU A 283 -7.33 24.10 5.98
CA LEU A 283 -7.57 24.95 4.81
C LEU A 283 -7.50 26.44 5.17
N LEU A 284 -8.03 26.84 6.32
CA LEU A 284 -7.94 28.21 6.80
C LEU A 284 -6.48 28.65 7.01
N ILE A 285 -5.66 27.80 7.64
CA ILE A 285 -4.22 28.08 7.81
C ILE A 285 -3.54 28.24 6.45
N VAL A 286 -3.87 27.40 5.46
CA VAL A 286 -3.31 27.48 4.10
C VAL A 286 -3.65 28.82 3.45
N PHE A 287 -4.91 29.24 3.46
CA PHE A 287 -5.33 30.50 2.83
C PHE A 287 -4.82 31.73 3.57
N VAL A 288 -4.80 31.72 4.91
CA VAL A 288 -4.21 32.81 5.71
C VAL A 288 -2.72 32.92 5.42
N SER A 289 -2.01 31.79 5.33
CA SER A 289 -0.59 31.78 4.98
C SER A 289 -0.35 32.34 3.57
N ALA A 290 -1.16 31.95 2.58
CA ALA A 290 -1.06 32.49 1.22
C ALA A 290 -1.29 34.00 1.19
N PHE A 291 -2.33 34.48 1.88
CA PHE A 291 -2.66 35.91 1.98
C PHE A 291 -1.55 36.74 2.64
N VAL A 292 -1.01 36.29 3.78
CA VAL A 292 0.08 37.00 4.47
C VAL A 292 1.35 37.03 3.60
N THR A 293 1.64 35.94 2.89
CA THR A 293 2.81 35.87 2.02
C THR A 293 2.70 36.85 0.85
N ASP A 294 1.52 36.98 0.26
CA ASP A 294 1.23 37.95 -0.81
C ASP A 294 1.42 39.40 -0.33
N ILE A 295 0.93 39.73 0.87
CA ILE A 295 1.12 41.07 1.47
C ILE A 295 2.60 41.39 1.70
N ILE A 296 3.42 40.40 2.06
CA ILE A 296 4.86 40.59 2.26
C ILE A 296 5.57 40.92 0.93
N GLY A 297 4.94 40.67 -0.22
CA GLY A 297 5.52 40.87 -1.56
C GLY A 297 6.18 39.62 -2.13
N VAL A 298 5.88 38.46 -1.57
CA VAL A 298 6.29 37.13 -2.06
C VAL A 298 5.06 36.42 -2.62
N HIS A 299 5.22 35.52 -3.59
CA HIS A 299 4.07 34.88 -4.25
C HIS A 299 3.18 34.08 -3.26
N PRO A 300 1.84 34.14 -3.33
CA PRO A 300 0.94 33.44 -2.39
C PRO A 300 1.16 31.93 -2.28
N ILE A 301 1.65 31.33 -3.37
CA ILE A 301 1.97 29.89 -3.50
C ILE A 301 2.95 29.43 -2.40
N PHE A 302 3.90 30.27 -2.00
CA PHE A 302 4.86 29.95 -0.93
C PHE A 302 4.19 29.81 0.44
N GLY A 303 3.14 30.58 0.69
CA GLY A 303 2.35 30.46 1.92
C GLY A 303 1.71 29.09 2.05
N GLY A 304 1.20 28.53 0.95
CA GLY A 304 0.67 27.17 0.90
C GLY A 304 1.74 26.13 1.26
N PHE A 305 2.93 26.24 0.68
CA PHE A 305 4.05 25.34 0.97
C PHE A 305 4.47 25.35 2.45
N ILE A 306 4.66 26.53 3.05
CA ILE A 306 5.05 26.65 4.47
C ILE A 306 3.94 26.07 5.37
N ALA A 307 2.67 26.28 5.02
CA ALA A 307 1.55 25.70 5.76
C ALA A 307 1.54 24.15 5.69
N GLY A 308 1.98 23.55 4.59
CA GLY A 308 2.13 22.11 4.44
C GLY A 308 3.16 21.51 5.41
N LEU A 309 4.29 22.18 5.61
CA LEU A 309 5.38 21.75 6.52
C LEU A 309 4.96 21.69 8.01
N ILE A 310 3.83 22.30 8.36
CA ILE A 310 3.28 22.31 9.72
C ILE A 310 2.60 20.99 10.07
N ILE A 311 2.09 20.28 9.06
CA ILE A 311 1.28 19.08 9.26
C ILE A 311 2.12 17.94 9.84
N PRO A 312 1.63 17.27 10.90
CA PRO A 312 2.34 16.12 11.47
C PRO A 312 2.15 14.87 10.60
N HIS A 313 3.27 14.21 10.29
CA HIS A 313 3.31 12.89 9.65
C HIS A 313 2.92 11.75 10.61
N GLU A 314 3.00 11.98 11.92
CA GLU A 314 2.63 11.00 12.95
C GLU A 314 1.13 10.61 12.87
N GLY A 315 0.84 9.30 12.95
CA GLY A 315 -0.52 8.77 13.03
C GLY A 315 -1.28 8.71 11.70
N GLY A 316 -0.65 8.99 10.56
CA GLY A 316 -1.32 8.93 9.26
C GLY A 316 -2.30 10.08 8.99
N PHE A 317 -2.30 11.11 9.85
CA PHE A 317 -3.10 12.33 9.64
C PHE A 317 -2.74 13.03 8.33
N ALA A 318 -1.43 13.19 8.05
CA ALA A 318 -0.92 13.76 6.80
C ALA A 318 -1.48 13.02 5.57
N ILE A 319 -1.46 11.68 5.59
CA ILE A 319 -1.96 10.83 4.51
C ILE A 319 -3.45 11.12 4.25
N ALA A 320 -4.26 11.16 5.30
CA ALA A 320 -5.70 11.36 5.18
C ALA A 320 -6.09 12.80 4.77
N VAL A 321 -5.29 13.81 5.12
CA VAL A 321 -5.48 15.19 4.62
C VAL A 321 -5.16 15.26 3.13
N VAL A 322 -4.04 14.65 2.71
CA VAL A 322 -3.62 14.60 1.31
C VAL A 322 -4.66 13.88 0.46
N GLU A 323 -5.15 12.72 0.89
CA GLU A 323 -6.15 11.95 0.13
C GLU A 323 -7.44 12.73 -0.15
N LYS A 324 -7.89 13.56 0.81
CA LYS A 324 -9.12 14.37 0.65
C LYS A 324 -8.95 15.56 -0.30
N ILE A 325 -7.73 16.08 -0.45
CA ILE A 325 -7.46 17.33 -1.20
C ILE A 325 -6.83 17.03 -2.57
N ASP A 326 -5.97 16.01 -2.67
CA ASP A 326 -5.22 15.69 -3.89
C ASP A 326 -6.11 15.39 -5.08
N ASP A 327 -7.16 14.57 -4.92
CA ASP A 327 -8.06 14.22 -6.03
C ASP A 327 -8.70 15.48 -6.65
N LEU A 328 -9.13 16.44 -5.82
CA LEU A 328 -9.68 17.71 -6.29
C LEU A 328 -8.60 18.56 -7.00
N VAL A 329 -7.42 18.67 -6.40
CA VAL A 329 -6.33 19.49 -6.95
C VAL A 329 -5.79 18.92 -8.26
N SER A 330 -5.50 17.62 -8.29
CA SER A 330 -4.91 16.92 -9.42
C SER A 330 -5.87 16.70 -10.59
N MET A 331 -7.18 16.55 -10.34
CA MET A 331 -8.15 16.34 -11.43
C MET A 331 -8.79 17.63 -11.95
N LEU A 332 -8.93 18.67 -11.12
CA LEU A 332 -9.61 19.91 -11.49
C LEU A 332 -8.65 21.08 -11.65
N PHE A 333 -7.88 21.41 -10.62
CA PHE A 333 -7.13 22.66 -10.57
C PHE A 333 -5.83 22.65 -11.38
N LEU A 334 -5.06 21.57 -11.33
CA LEU A 334 -3.79 21.47 -12.07
C LEU A 334 -3.97 21.53 -13.59
N PRO A 335 -4.95 20.83 -14.21
CA PRO A 335 -5.18 20.95 -15.65
C PRO A 335 -5.48 22.38 -16.10
N ILE A 336 -6.25 23.15 -15.31
CA ILE A 336 -6.55 24.56 -15.59
C ILE A 336 -5.26 25.38 -15.61
N TYR A 337 -4.40 25.19 -14.62
CA TYR A 337 -3.12 25.89 -14.55
C TYR A 337 -2.22 25.60 -15.75
N PHE A 338 -2.05 24.33 -16.09
CA PHE A 338 -1.17 23.95 -17.19
C PHE A 338 -1.70 24.37 -18.55
N VAL A 339 -3.02 24.33 -18.75
CA VAL A 339 -3.58 24.90 -19.97
C VAL A 339 -3.34 26.40 -20.01
N LEU A 340 -3.56 27.14 -18.92
CA LEU A 340 -3.26 28.57 -18.87
C LEU A 340 -1.79 28.87 -19.20
N SER A 341 -0.86 28.12 -18.61
CA SER A 341 0.57 28.21 -18.93
C SER A 341 0.88 27.89 -20.38
N GLY A 342 0.21 26.89 -20.97
CA GLY A 342 0.37 26.50 -22.37
C GLY A 342 -0.26 27.49 -23.35
N LEU A 343 -1.37 28.14 -22.98
CA LEU A 343 -2.00 29.23 -23.74
C LEU A 343 -1.03 30.43 -23.88
N GLN A 344 -0.17 30.65 -22.89
CA GLN A 344 0.88 31.68 -22.96
C GLN A 344 2.07 31.25 -23.84
N THR A 345 2.22 29.97 -24.17
CA THR A 345 3.28 29.48 -25.06
C THR A 345 2.93 29.73 -26.52
N ASN A 346 3.80 30.48 -27.21
CA ASN A 346 3.64 30.76 -28.64
C ASN A 346 4.86 30.28 -29.42
N LEU A 347 4.79 29.05 -29.97
CA LEU A 347 5.88 28.51 -30.79
C LEU A 347 6.02 29.24 -32.14
N GLY A 348 5.02 30.06 -32.54
CA GLY A 348 5.14 30.93 -33.69
C GLY A 348 6.21 32.01 -33.54
N LEU A 349 6.61 32.34 -32.30
CA LEU A 349 7.71 33.27 -32.02
C LEU A 349 9.10 32.63 -32.17
N LEU A 350 9.17 31.31 -32.33
CA LEU A 350 10.41 30.54 -32.53
C LEU A 350 10.63 30.28 -34.02
N ASP A 351 10.69 31.35 -34.82
CA ASP A 351 10.69 31.28 -36.30
C ASP A 351 12.08 31.14 -36.93
N THR A 352 13.12 31.58 -36.23
CA THR A 352 14.48 31.72 -36.75
C THR A 352 15.38 30.56 -36.30
N GLY A 353 16.24 30.06 -37.19
CA GLY A 353 17.18 28.97 -36.86
C GLY A 353 18.13 29.28 -35.69
N ARG A 354 18.46 30.57 -35.46
CA ARG A 354 19.22 31.01 -34.29
C ARG A 354 18.48 30.72 -32.97
N ILE A 355 17.18 30.98 -32.93
CA ILE A 355 16.32 30.76 -31.76
C ILE A 355 16.28 29.26 -31.42
N TRP A 356 16.03 28.41 -32.42
CA TRP A 356 16.08 26.96 -32.24
C TRP A 356 17.46 26.46 -31.79
N GLY A 357 18.54 27.10 -32.25
CA GLY A 357 19.88 26.86 -31.73
C GLY A 357 20.00 27.11 -30.23
N TYR A 358 19.41 28.20 -29.71
CA TYR A 358 19.35 28.48 -28.27
C TYR A 358 18.44 27.51 -27.51
N VAL A 359 17.30 27.11 -28.08
CA VAL A 359 16.42 26.08 -27.48
C VAL A 359 17.17 24.77 -27.29
N ILE A 360 17.88 24.30 -28.33
CA ILE A 360 18.68 23.07 -28.26
C ILE A 360 19.83 23.24 -27.25
N LEU A 361 20.50 24.40 -27.26
CA LEU A 361 21.56 24.70 -26.30
C LEU A 361 21.04 24.65 -24.85
N LEU A 362 19.88 25.26 -24.58
CA LEU A 362 19.23 25.21 -23.27
C LEU A 362 18.94 23.76 -22.86
N CYS A 363 18.34 22.96 -23.74
CA CYS A 363 18.07 21.55 -23.48
C CYS A 363 19.34 20.77 -23.13
N VAL A 364 20.39 20.92 -23.95
CA VAL A 364 21.65 20.19 -23.77
C VAL A 364 22.32 20.57 -22.45
N VAL A 365 22.38 21.86 -22.13
CA VAL A 365 23.08 22.31 -20.92
C VAL A 365 22.27 22.03 -19.66
N ALA A 366 20.95 22.20 -19.69
CA ALA A 366 20.07 21.80 -18.59
C ALA A 366 20.22 20.29 -18.29
N PHE A 367 20.17 19.46 -19.34
CA PHE A 367 20.38 18.02 -19.20
C PHE A 367 21.77 17.68 -18.69
N CYS A 368 22.83 18.14 -19.36
CA CYS A 368 24.21 17.83 -19.00
C CYS A 368 24.56 18.32 -17.59
N GLY A 369 24.12 19.52 -17.22
CA GLY A 369 24.36 20.07 -15.90
C GLY A 369 23.77 19.19 -14.80
N LYS A 370 22.49 18.84 -14.91
CA LYS A 370 21.81 17.98 -13.94
C LYS A 370 22.39 16.57 -13.93
N PHE A 371 22.56 15.99 -15.12
CA PHE A 371 23.03 14.64 -15.31
C PHE A 371 24.43 14.44 -14.72
N PHE A 372 25.42 15.25 -15.13
CA PHE A 372 26.79 15.09 -14.66
C PHE A 372 26.95 15.48 -13.18
N GLY A 373 26.22 16.49 -12.70
CA GLY A 373 26.23 16.86 -11.28
C GLY A 373 25.77 15.71 -10.38
N CYS A 374 24.58 15.15 -10.67
CA CYS A 374 24.00 14.08 -9.85
C CYS A 374 24.69 12.73 -10.05
N ALA A 375 25.00 12.34 -11.29
CA ALA A 375 25.67 11.07 -11.57
C ALA A 375 27.12 11.06 -11.04
N GLY A 376 27.84 12.18 -11.17
CA GLY A 376 29.18 12.35 -10.62
C GLY A 376 29.19 12.29 -9.08
N ALA A 377 28.24 12.97 -8.43
CA ALA A 377 28.08 12.89 -6.99
C ALA A 377 27.72 11.48 -6.50
N ALA A 378 26.83 10.78 -7.20
CA ALA A 378 26.50 9.39 -6.89
C ALA A 378 27.71 8.45 -7.04
N LEU A 379 28.52 8.65 -8.09
CA LEU A 379 29.75 7.90 -8.29
C LEU A 379 30.79 8.17 -7.18
N ALA A 380 30.94 9.43 -6.75
CA ALA A 380 31.81 9.80 -5.63
C ALA A 380 31.35 9.15 -4.31
N MET A 381 30.04 8.92 -4.16
CA MET A 381 29.45 8.17 -3.04
C MET A 381 29.52 6.64 -3.20
N LYS A 382 30.27 6.13 -4.18
CA LYS A 382 30.51 4.71 -4.46
C LYS A 382 29.27 3.91 -4.93
N TYR A 383 28.29 4.57 -5.54
CA TYR A 383 27.21 3.86 -6.24
C TYR A 383 27.74 3.23 -7.54
N PRO A 384 27.22 2.05 -7.94
CA PRO A 384 27.63 1.42 -9.19
C PRO A 384 27.22 2.29 -10.38
N MET A 385 28.06 2.32 -11.42
CA MET A 385 27.90 3.21 -12.58
C MET A 385 26.48 3.24 -13.16
N ARG A 386 25.80 2.09 -13.24
CA ARG A 386 24.42 2.02 -13.76
C ARG A 386 23.41 2.70 -12.84
N GLU A 387 23.54 2.55 -11.53
CA GLU A 387 22.69 3.24 -10.55
C GLU A 387 22.99 4.74 -10.57
N SER A 388 24.26 5.14 -10.67
CA SER A 388 24.66 6.56 -10.77
C SER A 388 24.11 7.25 -12.03
N ILE A 389 24.15 6.58 -13.19
CA ILE A 389 23.57 7.10 -14.44
C ILE A 389 22.04 7.21 -14.30
N ALA A 390 21.37 6.22 -13.70
CA ALA A 390 19.93 6.29 -13.46
C ALA A 390 19.54 7.44 -12.52
N ILE A 391 20.32 7.69 -11.45
CA ILE A 391 20.14 8.84 -10.55
C ILE A 391 20.25 10.15 -11.35
N GLY A 392 21.28 10.29 -12.20
CA GLY A 392 21.46 11.48 -13.03
C GLY A 392 20.31 11.73 -14.01
N LEU A 393 19.83 10.68 -14.68
CA LEU A 393 18.71 10.77 -15.63
C LEU A 393 17.40 11.18 -14.94
N LEU A 394 17.09 10.55 -13.80
CA LEU A 394 15.88 10.83 -13.04
C LEU A 394 15.89 12.25 -12.44
N MET A 395 17.03 12.71 -11.92
CA MET A 395 17.16 14.05 -11.34
C MET A 395 17.12 15.18 -12.39
N SER A 396 17.34 14.85 -13.66
CA SER A 396 17.20 15.78 -14.80
C SER A 396 15.75 15.99 -15.22
N CYS A 397 14.79 15.31 -14.56
CA CYS A 397 13.37 15.52 -14.77
C CYS A 397 12.99 16.98 -14.44
N LYS A 398 12.55 17.70 -15.46
CA LYS A 398 11.83 18.96 -15.32
C LYS A 398 10.34 18.70 -15.07
N GLY A 399 9.57 19.73 -14.74
CA GLY A 399 8.15 19.51 -14.50
C GLY A 399 7.40 20.73 -13.99
N LEU A 400 6.30 20.46 -13.27
CA LEU A 400 5.34 21.45 -12.80
C LEU A 400 5.98 22.67 -12.13
N VAL A 401 6.91 22.43 -11.21
CA VAL A 401 7.54 23.47 -10.39
C VAL A 401 8.29 24.49 -11.24
N GLU A 402 8.96 24.04 -12.29
CA GLU A 402 9.65 24.93 -13.22
C GLU A 402 8.66 25.81 -13.99
N LEU A 403 7.54 25.25 -14.46
CA LEU A 403 6.52 26.07 -15.11
C LEU A 403 5.93 27.13 -14.19
N ILE A 404 5.80 26.85 -12.88
CA ILE A 404 5.45 27.88 -11.88
C ILE A 404 6.49 28.98 -11.89
N VAL A 405 7.77 28.64 -11.77
CA VAL A 405 8.86 29.62 -11.79
C VAL A 405 8.81 30.47 -13.06
N LEU A 406 8.61 29.86 -14.22
CA LEU A 406 8.52 30.55 -15.51
C LEU A 406 7.32 31.49 -15.61
N ASN A 407 6.13 31.06 -15.17
CA ASN A 407 4.93 31.91 -15.18
C ASN A 407 5.09 33.11 -14.24
N VAL A 408 5.70 32.89 -13.08
CA VAL A 408 5.97 33.96 -12.12
C VAL A 408 7.02 34.92 -12.69
N GLY A 409 8.07 34.41 -13.34
CA GLY A 409 9.08 35.23 -14.02
C GLY A 409 8.52 36.06 -15.18
N LEU A 410 7.60 35.49 -15.97
CA LEU A 410 6.89 36.18 -17.05
C LEU A 410 5.98 37.29 -16.49
N SER A 411 5.26 37.00 -15.40
CA SER A 411 4.37 37.97 -14.74
C SER A 411 5.15 39.11 -14.07
N ALA A 412 6.35 38.82 -13.56
CA ALA A 412 7.28 39.80 -13.01
C ALA A 412 8.07 40.58 -14.10
N GLY A 413 7.90 40.23 -15.38
CA GLY A 413 8.59 40.88 -16.50
C GLY A 413 10.09 40.58 -16.58
N ILE A 414 10.57 39.52 -15.91
CA ILE A 414 11.99 39.11 -15.96
C ILE A 414 12.31 38.44 -17.30
N ILE A 415 11.35 37.67 -17.81
CA ILE A 415 11.42 36.99 -19.11
C ILE A 415 10.25 37.43 -19.97
N ASP A 416 10.45 37.45 -21.27
CA ASP A 416 9.42 37.73 -22.25
C ASP A 416 8.73 36.43 -22.72
N GLN A 417 7.68 36.57 -23.54
CA GLN A 417 6.90 35.42 -24.03
C GLN A 417 7.73 34.49 -24.94
N GLN A 418 8.75 35.02 -25.63
CA GLN A 418 9.63 34.23 -26.48
C GLN A 418 10.54 33.32 -25.64
N LEU A 419 11.26 33.87 -24.65
CA LEU A 419 12.09 33.09 -23.74
C LEU A 419 11.25 32.11 -22.91
N PHE A 420 10.07 32.53 -22.44
CA PHE A 420 9.12 31.64 -21.79
C PHE A 420 8.82 30.42 -22.67
N SER A 421 8.56 30.61 -23.96
CA SER A 421 8.30 29.52 -24.90
C SER A 421 9.53 28.62 -25.12
N MET A 422 10.76 29.16 -25.09
CA MET A 422 11.98 28.37 -25.17
C MET A 422 12.13 27.42 -23.97
N PHE A 423 11.93 27.94 -22.76
CA PHE A 423 12.01 27.14 -21.53
C PHE A 423 10.86 26.12 -21.41
N VAL A 424 9.66 26.44 -21.87
CA VAL A 424 8.55 25.46 -21.92
C VAL A 424 8.90 24.28 -22.83
N VAL A 425 9.46 24.55 -24.02
CA VAL A 425 9.91 23.48 -24.94
C VAL A 425 11.01 22.65 -24.28
N GLU A 426 11.99 23.29 -23.64
CA GLU A 426 13.07 22.61 -22.92
C GLU A 426 12.54 21.69 -21.81
N ALA A 427 11.64 22.18 -20.97
CA ALA A 427 11.02 21.38 -19.90
C ALA A 427 10.26 20.17 -20.46
N VAL A 428 9.44 20.35 -21.50
CA VAL A 428 8.66 19.26 -22.13
C VAL A 428 9.59 18.20 -22.74
N VAL A 429 10.63 18.62 -23.46
CA VAL A 429 11.58 17.71 -24.12
C VAL A 429 12.36 16.88 -23.11
N LEU A 430 12.90 17.50 -22.06
CA LEU A 430 13.69 16.78 -21.06
C LEU A 430 12.85 15.78 -20.27
N THR A 431 11.66 16.17 -19.81
CA THR A 431 10.79 15.27 -19.06
C THR A 431 10.32 14.10 -19.92
N PHE A 432 9.99 14.34 -21.19
CA PHE A 432 9.60 13.28 -22.12
C PHE A 432 10.74 12.28 -22.36
N LEU A 433 11.99 12.76 -22.40
CA LEU A 433 13.20 11.95 -22.61
C LEU A 433 13.62 11.16 -21.36
N THR A 434 13.37 11.67 -20.15
CA THR A 434 13.79 11.04 -18.89
C THR A 434 13.27 9.61 -18.73
N THR A 435 11.97 9.38 -18.96
CA THR A 435 11.34 8.05 -18.76
C THR A 435 11.93 6.96 -19.68
N PRO A 436 11.96 7.11 -21.02
CA PRO A 436 12.53 6.08 -21.90
C PRO A 436 14.04 5.87 -21.66
N CYS A 437 14.82 6.93 -21.43
CA CYS A 437 16.25 6.81 -21.14
C CYS A 437 16.52 6.03 -19.84
N THR A 438 15.75 6.30 -18.78
CA THR A 438 15.91 5.59 -17.50
C THR A 438 15.58 4.11 -17.66
N LEU A 439 14.52 3.76 -18.40
CA LEU A 439 14.14 2.36 -18.64
C LEU A 439 15.17 1.60 -19.50
N ALA A 440 15.80 2.28 -20.46
CA ALA A 440 16.85 1.71 -21.29
C ALA A 440 18.12 1.39 -20.48
N VAL A 441 18.52 2.29 -19.56
CA VAL A 441 19.73 2.12 -18.74
C VAL A 441 19.51 1.17 -17.56
N TYR A 442 18.32 1.20 -16.95
CA TYR A 442 18.00 0.46 -15.72
C TYR A 442 16.77 -0.46 -15.87
N PRO A 443 16.89 -1.54 -16.68
CA PRO A 443 15.82 -2.48 -16.93
C PRO A 443 15.51 -3.38 -15.72
N GLU A 444 14.29 -3.93 -15.69
CA GLU A 444 13.73 -4.65 -14.52
C GLU A 444 14.61 -5.78 -13.97
N ARG A 445 15.30 -6.51 -14.85
CA ARG A 445 16.21 -7.61 -14.50
C ARG A 445 17.44 -7.22 -13.65
N VAL A 446 17.82 -5.94 -13.61
CA VAL A 446 19.04 -5.44 -12.91
C VAL A 446 18.68 -4.66 -11.64
N ARG A 447 17.39 -4.52 -11.33
CA ARG A 447 16.94 -3.70 -10.20
C ARG A 447 17.22 -4.41 -8.89
N VAL A 448 17.96 -3.75 -8.00
CA VAL A 448 18.20 -4.23 -6.64
C VAL A 448 17.17 -3.56 -5.73
N ARG A 449 16.24 -4.36 -5.18
CA ARG A 449 15.26 -3.87 -4.22
C ARG A 449 15.90 -3.77 -2.84
N ILE A 450 15.44 -2.83 -2.02
CA ILE A 450 15.97 -2.64 -0.66
C ILE A 450 15.77 -3.89 0.21
N SER A 451 14.71 -4.67 -0.06
CA SER A 451 14.49 -6.00 0.53
C SER A 451 15.67 -6.95 0.33
N ASP A 452 16.31 -6.92 -0.84
CA ASP A 452 17.41 -7.83 -1.17
C ASP A 452 18.73 -7.47 -0.48
N LEU A 453 18.91 -6.21 -0.07
CA LEU A 453 20.12 -5.79 0.66
C LEU A 453 20.08 -6.18 2.13
N ARG A 454 18.88 -6.25 2.70
CA ARG A 454 18.68 -6.72 4.08
C ARG A 454 19.00 -8.21 4.21
N LYS A 455 18.95 -8.97 3.11
CA LYS A 455 19.42 -10.37 3.02
C LYS A 455 20.92 -10.50 3.33
N GLY A 456 21.73 -9.51 2.94
CA GLY A 456 23.19 -9.55 3.12
C GLY A 456 23.65 -9.27 4.56
N ASP A 457 22.91 -8.44 5.30
CA ASP A 457 23.29 -8.02 6.66
C ASP A 457 22.77 -9.00 7.73
N GLN A 458 21.71 -9.76 7.43
CA GLN A 458 21.19 -10.83 8.31
C GLN A 458 21.68 -12.23 7.92
N GLY A 459 22.22 -12.40 6.71
CA GLY A 459 22.71 -13.70 6.20
C GLY A 459 23.97 -14.23 6.88
N VAL A 460 24.71 -13.39 7.63
CA VAL A 460 25.98 -13.80 8.23
C VAL A 460 25.80 -14.60 9.54
N ASP A 461 24.65 -14.49 10.21
CA ASP A 461 24.42 -15.17 11.50
C ASP A 461 23.57 -16.44 11.40
N SER A 462 22.90 -16.70 10.26
CA SER A 462 21.98 -17.85 10.12
C SER A 462 22.59 -19.10 9.46
N GLU A 463 23.81 -19.03 8.92
CA GLU A 463 24.40 -20.12 8.14
C GLU A 463 25.12 -21.21 8.97
N LYS A 464 25.01 -21.20 10.31
CA LYS A 464 25.68 -22.19 11.19
C LYS A 464 24.79 -23.17 11.95
N GLN A 465 23.49 -23.23 11.68
CA GLN A 465 22.59 -24.22 12.29
C GLN A 465 21.69 -24.92 11.27
N VAL A 466 22.29 -25.64 10.32
CA VAL A 466 21.59 -26.73 9.62
C VAL A 466 22.48 -27.96 9.67
N GLY A 467 22.59 -28.53 10.86
CA GLY A 467 23.40 -29.70 11.17
C GLY A 467 22.85 -30.40 12.40
N GLY A 468 21.58 -30.80 12.35
CA GLY A 468 20.92 -31.59 13.38
C GLY A 468 20.15 -32.73 12.73
N SER A 469 20.61 -33.96 12.98
CA SER A 469 20.00 -35.20 12.51
C SER A 469 18.62 -35.43 13.12
N ASN A 470 17.66 -35.98 12.35
CA ASN A 470 17.12 -37.33 12.58
C ASN A 470 15.84 -37.61 11.73
N ILE A 471 15.87 -38.76 11.06
CA ILE A 471 14.75 -39.70 10.79
C ILE A 471 13.44 -39.06 10.28
N ALA A 472 13.32 -38.79 8.96
CA ALA A 472 12.04 -38.39 8.34
C ALA A 472 11.83 -38.92 6.90
N GLY A 473 12.46 -40.05 6.56
CA GLY A 473 12.51 -40.55 5.18
C GLY A 473 11.29 -41.35 4.70
N ALA A 474 10.36 -41.74 5.57
CA ALA A 474 9.33 -42.74 5.22
C ALA A 474 7.92 -42.18 4.91
N SER A 475 7.60 -40.93 5.31
CA SER A 475 6.24 -40.37 5.17
C SER A 475 6.16 -39.13 4.25
N GLY A 476 7.28 -38.63 3.73
CA GLY A 476 7.30 -37.55 2.73
C GLY A 476 6.94 -36.16 3.27
N GLY A 477 7.48 -35.74 4.42
CA GLY A 477 7.45 -34.34 4.86
C GLY A 477 7.80 -34.17 6.36
N ARG A 478 7.78 -32.93 6.85
CA ARG A 478 8.16 -32.58 8.25
C ARG A 478 7.13 -33.10 9.26
N GLU A 479 7.59 -33.58 10.41
CA GLU A 479 6.73 -34.08 11.50
C GLU A 479 6.13 -32.97 12.38
N HIS A 480 6.81 -31.83 12.51
CA HIS A 480 6.38 -30.69 13.32
C HIS A 480 6.69 -29.37 12.60
N THR A 481 5.72 -28.47 12.52
CA THR A 481 5.89 -27.14 11.92
C THR A 481 6.18 -26.09 13.00
N SER A 482 7.28 -25.34 12.90
CA SER A 482 7.67 -24.36 13.94
C SER A 482 7.66 -22.92 13.45
N ARG A 483 7.67 -22.67 12.13
CA ARG A 483 7.74 -21.31 11.56
C ARG A 483 6.50 -21.02 10.71
N PHE A 484 5.71 -20.07 11.16
CA PHE A 484 4.43 -19.72 10.54
C PHE A 484 4.48 -18.29 9.98
N LEU A 485 3.99 -18.08 8.76
CA LEU A 485 3.74 -16.76 8.20
C LEU A 485 2.23 -16.51 8.14
N VAL A 486 1.74 -15.54 8.88
CA VAL A 486 0.32 -15.21 8.98
C VAL A 486 0.05 -13.91 8.24
N ILE A 487 -0.86 -13.95 7.26
CA ILE A 487 -1.20 -12.76 6.46
C ILE A 487 -2.34 -11.99 7.15
N LEU A 488 -2.14 -10.71 7.45
CA LEU A 488 -3.13 -9.84 8.10
C LEU A 488 -3.45 -8.64 7.21
N GLN A 489 -4.38 -8.81 6.27
CA GLN A 489 -4.82 -7.69 5.40
C GLN A 489 -5.80 -6.74 6.12
N LYS A 490 -6.75 -7.30 6.86
CA LYS A 490 -7.82 -6.57 7.52
C LYS A 490 -7.91 -6.90 9.01
N LEU A 491 -8.43 -5.96 9.79
CA LEU A 491 -8.65 -6.14 11.23
C LEU A 491 -9.69 -7.23 11.54
N GLU A 492 -10.63 -7.49 10.63
CA GLU A 492 -11.64 -8.55 10.77
C GLU A 492 -11.03 -9.95 10.90
N HIS A 493 -9.89 -10.22 10.26
CA HIS A 493 -9.21 -11.51 10.36
C HIS A 493 -8.59 -11.77 11.74
N LEU A 494 -8.35 -10.72 12.51
CA LEU A 494 -7.51 -10.75 13.71
C LEU A 494 -8.05 -11.72 14.76
N SER A 495 -9.36 -11.69 15.00
CA SER A 495 -10.03 -12.53 16.01
C SER A 495 -9.87 -14.02 15.69
N ALA A 496 -10.17 -14.41 14.45
CA ALA A 496 -10.13 -15.79 14.02
C ALA A 496 -8.69 -16.33 13.95
N VAL A 497 -7.75 -15.50 13.49
CA VAL A 497 -6.31 -15.82 13.49
C VAL A 497 -5.75 -15.95 14.91
N MET A 498 -6.10 -15.07 15.84
CA MET A 498 -5.70 -15.20 17.25
C MET A 498 -6.18 -16.53 17.84
N LEU A 499 -7.41 -16.95 17.55
CA LEU A 499 -7.93 -18.24 18.03
C LEU A 499 -7.22 -19.43 17.40
N LEU A 500 -6.93 -19.38 16.09
CA LEU A 500 -6.16 -20.42 15.41
C LEU A 500 -4.77 -20.56 16.01
N THR A 501 -4.10 -19.43 16.23
CA THR A 501 -2.72 -19.39 16.76
C THR A 501 -2.64 -19.68 18.25
N GLN A 502 -3.73 -19.48 19.00
CA GLN A 502 -3.84 -19.99 20.38
C GLN A 502 -3.66 -21.51 20.45
N MET A 503 -4.13 -22.26 19.45
CA MET A 503 -3.97 -23.71 19.42
C MET A 503 -2.53 -24.18 19.17
N LEU A 504 -1.62 -23.25 18.84
CA LEU A 504 -0.18 -23.49 18.68
C LEU A 504 0.61 -23.14 19.97
N GLU A 505 -0.07 -22.79 21.08
CA GLU A 505 0.58 -22.47 22.36
C GLU A 505 1.42 -23.67 22.87
N PRO A 506 2.67 -23.45 23.31
CA PRO A 506 3.50 -24.52 23.85
C PRO A 506 2.87 -25.09 25.15
N PRO A 507 3.10 -26.37 25.46
CA PRO A 507 2.61 -26.96 26.70
C PRO A 507 3.19 -26.22 27.92
N VAL A 508 2.31 -25.83 28.85
CA VAL A 508 2.69 -25.10 30.07
C VAL A 508 3.74 -25.91 30.84
N PRO A 509 4.92 -25.35 31.16
CA PRO A 509 5.89 -26.03 32.01
C PRO A 509 5.26 -26.28 33.39
N GLU A 510 5.45 -27.48 33.94
CA GLU A 510 5.13 -27.75 35.35
C GLU A 510 5.71 -26.66 36.24
N ALA A 511 4.94 -26.26 37.25
CA ALA A 511 5.13 -25.10 38.10
C ALA A 511 6.61 -24.78 38.33
N ARG A 512 7.08 -23.64 37.82
CA ARG A 512 8.37 -23.08 38.24
C ARG A 512 8.36 -23.03 39.76
N GLU A 513 9.35 -23.63 40.39
CA GLU A 513 9.57 -23.45 41.82
C GLU A 513 9.52 -21.94 42.13
N PRO A 514 8.82 -21.52 43.19
CA PRO A 514 8.73 -20.11 43.55
C PRO A 514 10.14 -19.53 43.62
N TRP A 515 10.33 -18.34 43.05
CA TRP A 515 11.61 -17.63 43.05
C TRP A 515 12.09 -17.44 44.49
N ASP A 516 13.01 -18.30 44.92
CA ASP A 516 13.50 -18.30 46.30
C ASP A 516 14.71 -17.38 46.40
N ALA A 517 14.43 -16.09 46.63
CA ALA A 517 15.45 -15.04 46.71
C ALA A 517 16.55 -15.35 47.75
N ALA A 518 16.20 -16.10 48.80
CA ALA A 518 17.12 -16.50 49.86
C ALA A 518 18.24 -17.43 49.36
N GLU A 519 17.94 -18.31 48.39
CA GLU A 519 18.90 -19.29 47.87
C GLU A 519 19.93 -18.62 46.93
N HIS A 520 19.49 -17.60 46.19
CA HIS A 520 20.36 -16.76 45.35
C HIS A 520 21.29 -15.86 46.17
N SER A 521 20.79 -15.25 47.26
CA SER A 521 21.63 -14.45 48.17
C SER A 521 22.65 -15.31 48.92
N ALA A 522 22.32 -16.56 49.28
CA ALA A 522 23.27 -17.48 49.91
C ALA A 522 24.39 -17.94 48.95
N LYS A 523 24.09 -18.07 47.65
CA LYS A 523 25.07 -18.41 46.60
C LYS A 523 26.02 -17.24 46.30
N GLU A 524 25.56 -16.00 46.35
CA GLU A 524 26.43 -14.82 46.22
C GLU A 524 27.29 -14.57 47.48
N ALA A 525 26.73 -14.75 48.68
CA ALA A 525 27.47 -14.62 49.93
C ALA A 525 28.60 -15.67 50.08
N ARG A 526 28.44 -16.87 49.50
CA ARG A 526 29.50 -17.89 49.44
C ARG A 526 30.57 -17.61 48.37
N LYS A 527 30.25 -16.85 47.32
CA LYS A 527 31.23 -16.45 46.29
C LYS A 527 32.11 -15.28 46.72
N GLY A 528 31.63 -14.44 47.64
CA GLY A 528 32.38 -13.28 48.17
C GLY A 528 33.44 -13.60 49.25
N LYS A 529 33.50 -14.83 49.77
CA LYS A 529 34.43 -15.24 50.84
C LYS A 529 35.61 -16.07 50.29
N LYS A 530 36.41 -15.48 49.40
CA LYS A 530 37.72 -16.03 49.04
C LYS A 530 38.71 -14.97 48.53
N SER A 531 38.98 -13.96 49.34
CA SER A 531 40.28 -13.29 49.40
C SER A 531 40.26 -12.18 50.45
N ILE A 532 41.37 -12.05 51.16
CA ILE A 532 41.77 -10.96 52.07
C ILE A 532 41.43 -11.24 53.53
N SER A 533 42.41 -11.86 54.17
CA SER A 533 42.67 -11.83 55.60
C SER A 533 43.32 -10.49 55.99
N ASP A 534 43.08 -10.10 57.25
CA ASP A 534 43.87 -9.21 58.13
C ASP A 534 43.87 -7.71 57.73
N ASP A 535 43.64 -6.72 58.59
CA ASP A 535 43.73 -6.59 60.05
C ASP A 535 42.87 -5.39 60.50
N GLU A 536 42.47 -5.42 61.79
CA GLU A 536 42.15 -4.32 62.73
C GLU A 536 41.43 -3.02 62.27
N SER A 537 40.61 -2.30 63.04
CA SER A 537 39.83 -2.47 64.26
C SER A 537 39.05 -1.14 64.46
N ILE A 538 37.82 -1.22 64.99
CA ILE A 538 37.17 -0.24 65.90
C ILE A 538 36.48 1.06 65.37
N ASN A 539 35.19 1.12 65.72
CA ASN A 539 34.29 2.24 66.11
C ASN A 539 33.51 3.11 65.10
N SER A 540 32.20 2.82 65.10
CA SER A 540 31.06 3.64 65.57
C SER A 540 30.58 4.89 64.80
N HIS A 541 29.24 4.93 64.70
CA HIS A 541 28.35 6.05 64.35
C HIS A 541 28.44 6.58 62.90
N SER A 542 27.46 7.29 62.38
CA SER A 542 26.00 7.25 62.43
C SER A 542 25.57 8.10 61.23
N ASN A 543 24.38 7.82 60.70
CA ASN A 543 23.50 8.75 59.99
C ASN A 543 23.90 9.34 58.62
N THR A 544 22.80 9.65 57.90
CA THR A 544 22.64 10.70 56.88
C THR A 544 22.93 10.23 55.44
N VAL A 545 21.92 9.80 54.68
CA VAL A 545 20.92 10.60 53.93
C VAL A 545 21.56 11.43 52.80
N THR A 546 20.97 11.25 51.60
CA THR A 546 21.01 12.10 50.40
C THR A 546 22.34 12.21 49.65
N THR A 547 22.35 11.79 48.38
CA THR A 547 22.06 12.68 47.23
C THR A 547 22.37 11.94 45.93
N LEU A 548 21.39 11.90 45.03
CA LEU A 548 21.60 11.64 43.61
C LEU A 548 22.11 12.94 42.97
N HIS A 549 23.29 12.90 42.36
CA HIS A 549 23.63 13.82 41.28
C HIS A 549 24.65 13.21 40.31
N HIS A 550 24.26 13.26 39.04
CA HIS A 550 25.03 13.25 37.79
C HIS A 550 26.57 13.36 37.89
N SER A 551 27.29 12.60 37.05
CA SER A 551 27.60 13.02 35.67
C SER A 551 28.70 12.17 35.00
N HIS A 552 28.67 12.23 33.66
CA HIS A 552 29.76 12.05 32.70
C HIS A 552 30.34 10.66 32.33
N HIS A 553 29.98 10.27 31.10
CA HIS A 553 30.86 9.84 30.01
C HIS A 553 32.29 9.39 30.37
N HIS A 554 32.59 8.13 30.05
CA HIS A 554 33.79 7.84 29.27
C HIS A 554 33.58 6.60 28.39
N SER A 555 34.07 6.71 27.16
CA SER A 555 34.29 5.61 26.23
C SER A 555 35.29 4.61 26.82
N ASP A 556 35.08 3.32 26.57
CA ASP A 556 36.00 2.56 25.71
C ASP A 556 35.61 1.09 25.63
N SER A 557 35.73 0.60 24.40
CA SER A 557 35.85 -0.79 24.04
C SER A 557 36.90 -1.53 24.89
N LYS A 558 36.52 -2.68 25.47
CA LYS A 558 37.37 -3.88 25.45
C LYS A 558 36.58 -5.12 25.84
N HIS A 559 36.93 -6.15 25.10
CA HIS A 559 36.39 -7.49 25.06
C HIS A 559 36.73 -8.29 26.32
N ASN A 560 35.83 -9.22 26.64
CA ASN A 560 36.10 -10.60 27.07
C ASN A 560 36.38 -10.90 28.57
N ILE A 561 35.53 -11.76 29.15
CA ILE A 561 35.85 -13.07 29.81
C ILE A 561 35.01 -13.36 31.09
N LEU A 562 34.47 -14.60 31.13
CA LEU A 562 33.81 -15.34 32.23
C LEU A 562 32.39 -14.84 32.63
N HIS A 563 31.34 -15.67 32.66
CA HIS A 563 31.28 -16.94 33.38
C HIS A 563 30.20 -17.88 32.82
N ARG A 564 30.66 -19.10 32.53
CA ARG A 564 29.93 -20.35 32.38
C ARG A 564 29.08 -20.60 33.64
N VAL A 565 27.75 -20.58 33.52
CA VAL A 565 26.81 -21.16 34.50
C VAL A 565 25.99 -22.20 33.74
N GLY A 566 25.92 -23.40 34.30
CA GLY A 566 25.42 -24.60 33.65
C GLY A 566 24.03 -24.44 33.07
N HIS A 567 23.92 -24.68 31.76
CA HIS A 567 22.67 -24.97 31.11
C HIS A 567 22.05 -26.20 31.78
N VAL A 568 20.92 -25.99 32.46
CA VAL A 568 19.88 -27.02 32.48
C VAL A 568 19.44 -27.17 31.03
N THR A 569 19.81 -28.27 30.40
CA THR A 569 19.38 -28.63 29.05
C THR A 569 17.88 -28.88 29.08
N HIS A 570 17.09 -27.85 28.76
CA HIS A 570 15.75 -28.08 28.25
C HIS A 570 15.87 -28.88 26.94
N PRO A 571 15.08 -29.95 26.73
CA PRO A 571 15.09 -30.66 25.47
C PRO A 571 14.68 -29.70 24.35
N SER A 572 15.47 -29.69 23.29
CA SER A 572 15.37 -28.88 22.09
C SER A 572 14.08 -29.21 21.31
N GLY A 573 12.98 -28.57 21.70
CA GLY A 573 11.82 -28.37 20.82
C GLY A 573 11.76 -26.89 20.46
N ASP A 574 11.94 -26.55 19.19
CA ASP A 574 11.85 -25.16 18.71
C ASP A 574 10.47 -24.59 19.06
N LEU A 575 10.43 -23.52 19.87
CA LEU A 575 9.21 -22.78 20.12
C LEU A 575 8.61 -22.27 18.79
N PRO A 576 7.27 -22.27 18.65
CA PRO A 576 6.63 -21.79 17.44
C PRO A 576 6.90 -20.29 17.27
N ARG A 577 7.50 -19.92 16.14
CA ARG A 577 7.74 -18.55 15.71
C ARG A 577 6.68 -18.16 14.68
N LEU A 578 6.05 -17.01 14.93
CA LEU A 578 4.97 -16.49 14.10
C LEU A 578 5.36 -15.15 13.50
N ASP A 579 5.48 -15.08 12.19
CA ASP A 579 5.68 -13.84 11.46
C ASP A 579 4.33 -13.34 10.94
N ALA A 580 3.99 -12.08 11.22
CA ALA A 580 2.72 -11.48 10.82
C ALA A 580 2.95 -10.48 9.69
N LEU A 581 2.46 -10.76 8.48
CA LEU A 581 2.65 -9.91 7.30
C LEU A 581 1.37 -9.16 6.94
N LYS A 582 1.42 -7.84 7.00
CA LYS A 582 0.37 -6.96 6.46
C LYS A 582 0.69 -6.54 5.03
N LEU A 583 -0.28 -6.71 4.12
CA LEU A 583 -0.17 -6.25 2.73
C LEU A 583 -0.97 -4.96 2.56
N VAL A 584 -0.35 -3.94 1.97
CA VAL A 584 -0.95 -2.64 1.70
C VAL A 584 -0.79 -2.31 0.21
N GLU A 585 -1.85 -1.80 -0.41
CA GLU A 585 -1.87 -1.51 -1.84
C GLU A 585 -1.14 -0.21 -2.19
N LEU A 586 -0.26 -0.26 -3.19
CA LEU A 586 0.37 0.92 -3.79
C LEU A 586 -0.53 1.48 -4.90
N THR A 587 -1.28 2.56 -4.64
CA THR A 587 -2.30 3.12 -5.55
C THR A 587 -1.75 4.05 -6.64
N GLY A 588 -0.43 4.10 -6.83
CA GLY A 588 0.18 4.91 -7.88
C GLY A 588 0.34 6.40 -7.54
N ARG A 589 -0.20 6.84 -6.39
CA ARG A 589 -0.24 8.24 -5.97
C ARG A 589 1.04 8.64 -5.23
N THR A 590 1.35 9.93 -5.23
CA THR A 590 2.54 10.48 -4.56
C THR A 590 2.59 10.12 -3.07
N PHE A 591 1.43 10.02 -2.40
CA PHE A 591 1.37 9.58 -1.01
C PHE A 591 1.71 8.09 -0.81
N SER A 592 1.46 7.22 -1.79
CA SER A 592 1.81 5.79 -1.65
C SER A 592 3.33 5.63 -1.56
N VAL A 593 4.07 6.60 -2.11
CA VAL A 593 5.51 6.75 -1.96
C VAL A 593 5.91 7.15 -0.56
N MET A 594 5.22 8.14 0.02
CA MET A 594 5.40 8.53 1.43
C MET A 594 5.13 7.34 2.36
N GLN A 595 4.08 6.57 2.09
CA GLN A 595 3.75 5.35 2.84
C GLN A 595 4.86 4.29 2.76
N SER A 596 5.46 4.07 1.58
CA SER A 596 6.59 3.14 1.41
C SER A 596 7.84 3.63 2.17
N ALA A 597 8.13 4.93 2.12
CA ALA A 597 9.25 5.52 2.85
C ALA A 597 9.09 5.44 4.37
N GLU A 598 7.85 5.53 4.88
CA GLU A 598 7.49 5.48 6.30
C GLU A 598 7.12 4.08 6.82
N LYS A 599 7.50 3.03 6.09
CA LYS A 599 7.23 1.63 6.44
C LYS A 599 7.50 1.27 7.92
N ASP A 600 8.61 1.76 8.47
CA ASP A 600 9.00 1.50 9.87
C ASP A 600 8.02 2.14 10.87
N GLN A 601 7.48 3.31 10.57
CA GLN A 601 6.53 4.00 11.44
C GLN A 601 5.15 3.35 11.38
N LEU A 602 4.74 2.90 10.19
CA LEU A 602 3.49 2.15 9.98
C LEU A 602 3.48 0.82 10.74
N LEU A 603 4.62 0.13 10.85
CA LEU A 603 4.73 -1.08 11.67
C LEU A 603 4.39 -0.82 13.14
N HIS A 604 4.70 0.38 13.64
CA HIS A 604 4.44 0.76 15.03
C HIS A 604 3.04 1.33 15.26
N SER A 605 2.45 2.00 14.26
CA SER A 605 1.11 2.57 14.37
C SER A 605 -0.02 1.61 13.99
N ASP A 606 0.28 0.49 13.34
CA ASP A 606 -0.76 -0.43 12.88
C ASP A 606 -1.44 -1.18 14.04
N ASN A 607 -2.71 -0.85 14.28
CA ASN A 607 -3.50 -1.43 15.37
C ASN A 607 -3.60 -2.97 15.28
N ALA A 608 -3.76 -3.54 14.08
CA ALA A 608 -3.92 -4.99 13.92
C ALA A 608 -2.63 -5.74 14.28
N LEU A 609 -1.49 -5.29 13.75
CA LEU A 609 -0.18 -5.88 14.04
C LEU A 609 0.21 -5.70 15.51
N GLN A 610 -0.05 -4.54 16.11
CA GLN A 610 0.23 -4.30 17.53
C GLN A 610 -0.63 -5.20 18.42
N LEU A 611 -1.94 -5.27 18.18
CA LEU A 611 -2.84 -6.16 18.93
C LEU A 611 -2.40 -7.62 18.82
N TYR A 612 -2.04 -8.07 17.62
CA TYR A 612 -1.56 -9.43 17.41
C TYR A 612 -0.26 -9.70 18.18
N ARG A 613 0.69 -8.77 18.12
CA ARG A 613 1.96 -8.86 18.85
C ARG A 613 1.75 -8.91 20.37
N GLN A 614 0.85 -8.10 20.92
CA GLN A 614 0.54 -8.13 22.35
C GLN A 614 -0.16 -9.44 22.75
N PHE A 615 -1.06 -9.95 21.90
CA PHE A 615 -1.67 -11.27 22.10
C PHE A 615 -0.60 -12.38 22.18
N GLY A 616 0.38 -12.39 21.27
CA GLY A 616 1.48 -13.34 21.30
C GLY A 616 2.27 -13.27 22.60
N ARG A 617 2.63 -12.06 23.05
CA ARG A 617 3.33 -11.85 24.32
C ARG A 617 2.56 -12.39 25.52
N LEU A 618 1.24 -12.24 25.54
CA LEU A 618 0.38 -12.77 26.62
C LEU A 618 0.28 -14.30 26.61
N ARG A 619 0.47 -14.92 25.43
CA ARG A 619 0.38 -16.38 25.22
C ARG A 619 1.73 -17.08 25.10
N GLY A 620 2.83 -16.37 25.35
CA GLY A 620 4.18 -16.93 25.21
C GLY A 620 4.57 -17.28 23.76
N LEU A 621 3.90 -16.68 22.77
CA LEU A 621 4.22 -16.83 21.34
C LEU A 621 5.10 -15.67 20.86
N GLU A 622 6.18 -15.98 20.16
CA GLU A 622 7.05 -14.98 19.53
C GLU A 622 6.40 -14.50 18.21
N ILE A 623 5.77 -13.32 18.24
CA ILE A 623 5.14 -12.70 17.06
C ILE A 623 5.97 -11.53 16.53
N SER A 624 6.45 -11.65 15.29
CA SER A 624 7.24 -10.64 14.58
C SER A 624 6.40 -9.94 13.50
N PRO A 625 6.13 -8.63 13.60
CA PRO A 625 5.32 -7.91 12.62
C PRO A 625 6.14 -7.45 11.40
N HIS A 626 5.56 -7.62 10.21
CA HIS A 626 6.07 -7.21 8.91
C HIS A 626 4.96 -6.53 8.10
N ILE A 627 5.34 -5.61 7.21
CA ILE A 627 4.42 -4.92 6.30
C ILE A 627 5.03 -4.87 4.90
N SER A 628 4.23 -5.05 3.85
CA SER A 628 4.66 -4.92 2.47
C SER A 628 3.69 -4.01 1.73
N ILE A 629 4.24 -3.02 1.03
CA ILE A 629 3.47 -2.00 0.29
C ILE A 629 3.78 -2.21 -1.18
N VAL A 630 2.89 -2.86 -1.92
CA VAL A 630 3.08 -3.18 -3.34
C VAL A 630 1.75 -3.09 -4.08
N GLY A 631 1.77 -3.06 -5.42
CA GLY A 631 0.53 -3.14 -6.20
C GLY A 631 -0.19 -4.48 -5.98
N GLN A 632 -1.52 -4.48 -6.10
CA GLN A 632 -2.36 -5.66 -5.83
C GLN A 632 -1.94 -6.90 -6.65
N ASP A 633 -1.50 -6.71 -7.90
CA ASP A 633 -1.01 -7.78 -8.78
C ASP A 633 0.23 -8.51 -8.24
N SER A 634 1.01 -7.83 -7.38
CA SER A 634 2.26 -8.32 -6.80
C SER A 634 2.10 -8.86 -5.38
N PHE A 635 0.88 -8.88 -4.82
CA PHE A 635 0.66 -9.41 -3.46
C PHE A 635 1.08 -10.87 -3.33
N SER A 636 0.76 -11.73 -4.31
CA SER A 636 1.12 -13.14 -4.24
C SER A 636 2.62 -13.36 -4.25
N GLN A 637 3.33 -12.61 -5.09
CA GLN A 637 4.78 -12.63 -5.15
C GLN A 637 5.40 -12.12 -3.86
N ALA A 638 4.86 -11.04 -3.28
CA ALA A 638 5.34 -10.54 -1.98
C ALA A 638 5.17 -11.58 -0.87
N VAL A 639 4.05 -12.33 -0.83
CA VAL A 639 3.87 -13.43 0.12
C VAL A 639 4.91 -14.53 -0.10
N ALA A 640 5.18 -14.92 -1.35
CA ALA A 640 6.17 -15.95 -1.66
C ALA A 640 7.61 -15.53 -1.32
N ASP A 641 7.96 -14.26 -1.59
CA ASP A 641 9.25 -13.67 -1.24
C ASP A 641 9.42 -13.67 0.29
N TYR A 642 8.43 -13.18 1.05
CA TYR A 642 8.49 -13.17 2.51
C TYR A 642 8.51 -14.57 3.13
N ALA A 643 7.75 -15.52 2.59
CA ALA A 643 7.78 -16.92 3.05
C ALA A 643 9.17 -17.54 2.85
N THR A 644 9.86 -17.17 1.76
CA THR A 644 11.23 -17.62 1.49
C THR A 644 12.24 -16.90 2.38
N ASP A 645 12.13 -15.59 2.51
CA ASP A 645 13.05 -14.72 3.25
C ASP A 645 13.05 -15.03 4.75
N LEU A 646 11.89 -15.33 5.32
CA LEU A 646 11.72 -15.71 6.73
C LEU A 646 11.94 -17.21 6.96
N GLY A 647 12.07 -18.00 5.88
CA GLY A 647 12.16 -19.45 5.95
C GLY A 647 10.92 -20.09 6.58
N SER A 648 9.73 -19.53 6.34
CA SER A 648 8.46 -19.99 6.88
C SER A 648 8.10 -21.36 6.31
N GLU A 649 7.62 -22.25 7.17
CA GLU A 649 7.26 -23.62 6.79
C GLU A 649 5.80 -23.71 6.34
N LEU A 650 4.91 -22.97 7.01
CA LEU A 650 3.48 -22.89 6.70
C LEU A 650 3.02 -21.42 6.60
N VAL A 651 2.36 -21.07 5.51
CA VAL A 651 1.73 -19.75 5.29
C VAL A 651 0.24 -19.84 5.57
N ILE A 652 -0.26 -19.08 6.54
CA ILE A 652 -1.69 -18.99 6.88
C ILE A 652 -2.29 -17.76 6.19
N LEU A 653 -3.25 -18.00 5.31
CA LEU A 653 -3.99 -16.98 4.58
C LEU A 653 -5.46 -16.93 5.07
N PRO A 654 -5.86 -15.93 5.87
CA PRO A 654 -7.23 -15.81 6.34
C PRO A 654 -8.15 -15.22 5.28
N TRP A 655 -9.34 -15.80 5.15
CA TRP A 655 -10.42 -15.38 4.28
C TRP A 655 -11.71 -15.29 5.11
N THR A 656 -12.06 -14.07 5.53
CA THR A 656 -13.30 -13.81 6.30
C THR A 656 -14.49 -13.64 5.38
N VAL A 657 -15.60 -14.27 5.74
CA VAL A 657 -16.89 -14.11 5.07
C VAL A 657 -17.78 -13.22 5.93
N PRO A 658 -18.30 -12.08 5.41
CA PRO A 658 -19.18 -11.21 6.18
C PRO A 658 -20.46 -11.97 6.56
N THR A 659 -20.70 -12.15 7.86
CA THR A 659 -21.99 -12.62 8.37
C THR A 659 -22.94 -11.43 8.41
N GLN A 660 -23.86 -11.31 7.44
CA GLN A 660 -24.89 -10.27 7.52
C GLN A 660 -25.71 -10.44 8.82
N GLY A 661 -25.89 -9.33 9.54
CA GLY A 661 -26.70 -9.31 10.75
C GLY A 661 -28.18 -9.47 10.43
N GLY A 662 -28.83 -10.44 11.10
CA GLY A 662 -30.28 -10.55 11.19
C GLY A 662 -30.93 -11.62 10.31
N ASN A 663 -31.45 -12.66 10.94
CA ASN A 663 -32.24 -13.80 10.43
C ASN A 663 -31.54 -14.83 9.51
N PRO A 664 -31.26 -16.06 10.01
CA PRO A 664 -30.68 -17.14 9.22
C PRO A 664 -31.70 -17.88 8.33
N GLU A 665 -32.87 -17.30 8.03
CA GLU A 665 -34.02 -18.01 7.42
C GLU A 665 -34.38 -17.56 5.98
N LEU A 666 -33.55 -16.75 5.31
CA LEU A 666 -33.82 -16.30 3.94
C LEU A 666 -32.68 -16.67 2.98
N ILE A 667 -32.57 -17.96 2.67
CA ILE A 667 -32.01 -18.42 1.38
C ILE A 667 -33.04 -19.38 0.79
N ASP A 668 -34.13 -18.82 0.28
CA ASP A 668 -35.08 -19.54 -0.57
C ASP A 668 -34.58 -19.40 -2.02
N PRO A 669 -34.19 -20.48 -2.71
CA PRO A 669 -33.64 -20.42 -4.07
C PRO A 669 -34.69 -20.11 -5.15
N SER A 670 -35.95 -19.83 -4.78
CA SER A 670 -37.08 -19.79 -5.72
C SER A 670 -37.55 -18.41 -6.20
N VAL A 671 -36.96 -17.29 -5.76
CA VAL A 671 -37.43 -15.94 -6.18
C VAL A 671 -36.48 -15.30 -7.18
N GLY A 672 -36.62 -15.70 -8.45
CA GLY A 672 -36.08 -14.96 -9.59
C GLY A 672 -37.19 -14.19 -10.30
N SER A 673 -37.28 -12.88 -10.09
CA SER A 673 -37.79 -11.98 -11.12
C SER A 673 -37.40 -10.51 -10.87
N SER A 674 -36.79 -9.92 -11.91
CA SER A 674 -36.61 -8.48 -12.18
C SER A 674 -35.63 -7.68 -11.31
N SER A 675 -34.37 -7.57 -11.75
CA SER A 675 -33.70 -6.27 -12.04
C SER A 675 -32.25 -6.48 -12.51
N SER A 676 -31.83 -5.63 -13.44
CA SER A 676 -30.65 -5.75 -14.29
C SER A 676 -29.36 -5.22 -13.66
N THR A 677 -28.89 -5.85 -12.59
CA THR A 677 -27.52 -5.69 -12.10
C THR A 677 -26.97 -7.06 -11.74
N THR A 678 -25.91 -7.47 -12.44
CA THR A 678 -25.23 -8.76 -12.30
C THR A 678 -24.49 -8.84 -10.96
N VAL A 679 -25.22 -8.97 -9.85
CA VAL A 679 -24.64 -9.40 -8.58
C VAL A 679 -24.36 -10.89 -8.72
N SER A 680 -23.08 -11.27 -8.74
CA SER A 680 -22.69 -12.67 -8.79
C SER A 680 -23.17 -13.33 -7.49
N GLN A 681 -23.90 -14.44 -7.57
CA GLN A 681 -24.30 -15.22 -6.38
C GLN A 681 -23.10 -15.69 -5.53
N PHE A 682 -21.86 -15.66 -6.08
CA PHE A 682 -20.61 -15.82 -5.33
C PHE A 682 -20.42 -14.69 -4.28
N ASP A 683 -20.79 -13.46 -4.62
CA ASP A 683 -20.82 -12.30 -3.72
C ASP A 683 -21.91 -12.44 -2.64
N THR A 684 -22.95 -13.26 -2.88
CA THR A 684 -23.98 -13.56 -1.87
C THR A 684 -23.49 -14.60 -0.86
N ILE A 685 -22.65 -15.56 -1.27
CA ILE A 685 -22.10 -16.62 -0.39
C ILE A 685 -20.89 -16.13 0.42
N PHE A 686 -20.05 -15.27 -0.17
CA PHE A 686 -18.79 -14.79 0.41
C PHE A 686 -18.76 -13.28 0.72
N GLY A 687 -19.87 -12.57 0.49
CA GLY A 687 -20.04 -11.14 0.72
C GLY A 687 -19.60 -10.26 -0.47
N SER A 688 -20.43 -9.26 -0.80
CA SER A 688 -20.16 -8.26 -1.85
C SER A 688 -19.05 -7.27 -1.49
N GLU A 689 -18.72 -7.13 -0.21
CA GLU A 689 -17.68 -6.20 0.25
C GLU A 689 -16.31 -6.89 0.30
N SER A 690 -15.57 -6.76 -0.80
CA SER A 690 -14.11 -6.92 -0.91
C SER A 690 -13.52 -8.34 -0.68
N ALA A 691 -14.11 -9.19 0.17
CA ALA A 691 -13.64 -10.57 0.44
C ALA A 691 -14.20 -11.63 -0.52
N GLY A 692 -15.38 -11.40 -1.13
CA GLY A 692 -15.95 -12.26 -2.18
C GLY A 692 -15.47 -11.92 -3.61
N SER A 693 -14.61 -10.90 -3.78
CA SER A 693 -14.21 -10.46 -5.12
C SER A 693 -13.46 -11.55 -5.89
N PRO A 694 -13.73 -11.75 -7.20
CA PRO A 694 -12.92 -12.59 -8.09
C PRO A 694 -11.42 -12.31 -7.97
N MET A 695 -11.04 -11.06 -7.68
CA MET A 695 -9.65 -10.63 -7.47
C MET A 695 -8.99 -11.32 -6.27
N TYR A 696 -9.70 -11.48 -5.14
CA TYR A 696 -9.15 -12.16 -3.96
C TYR A 696 -8.98 -13.66 -4.20
N SER A 697 -9.96 -14.29 -4.87
CA SER A 697 -9.86 -15.70 -5.27
C SER A 697 -8.67 -15.95 -6.20
N HIS A 698 -8.39 -15.01 -7.11
CA HIS A 698 -7.22 -15.06 -7.99
C HIS A 698 -5.91 -14.90 -7.20
N PHE A 699 -5.86 -13.97 -6.23
CA PHE A 699 -4.73 -13.82 -5.31
C PHE A 699 -4.44 -15.11 -4.54
N VAL A 700 -5.45 -15.74 -3.92
CA VAL A 700 -5.32 -17.02 -3.21
C VAL A 700 -4.74 -18.10 -4.12
N ARG A 701 -5.25 -18.24 -5.34
CA ARG A 701 -4.75 -19.22 -6.32
C ARG A 701 -3.29 -18.97 -6.70
N ARG A 702 -2.91 -17.70 -6.90
CA ARG A 702 -1.52 -17.33 -7.16
C ARG A 702 -0.63 -17.70 -6.00
N VAL A 703 -1.02 -17.40 -4.75
CA VAL A 703 -0.27 -17.78 -3.54
C VAL A 703 -0.01 -19.28 -3.49
N PHE A 704 -1.02 -20.13 -3.69
CA PHE A 704 -0.82 -21.59 -3.75
C PHE A 704 0.08 -22.06 -4.92
N SER A 705 0.20 -21.27 -5.98
CA SER A 705 0.99 -21.62 -7.17
C SER A 705 2.45 -21.15 -7.09
N GLU A 706 2.67 -19.98 -6.49
CA GLU A 706 3.93 -19.24 -6.42
C GLU A 706 4.70 -19.50 -5.11
N CYS A 707 3.99 -19.75 -4.00
CA CYS A 707 4.62 -19.97 -2.70
C CYS A 707 5.37 -21.32 -2.66
N PRO A 708 6.65 -21.34 -2.24
CA PRO A 708 7.42 -22.58 -2.12
C PRO A 708 7.06 -23.39 -0.87
N SER A 709 6.57 -22.74 0.18
CA SER A 709 6.19 -23.33 1.47
C SER A 709 4.76 -23.89 1.45
N ASP A 710 4.40 -24.68 2.46
CA ASP A 710 3.03 -25.16 2.64
C ASP A 710 2.07 -23.98 2.84
N VAL A 711 0.84 -24.08 2.35
CA VAL A 711 -0.15 -22.99 2.43
C VAL A 711 -1.43 -23.51 3.09
N ALA A 712 -1.90 -22.81 4.12
CA ALA A 712 -3.16 -23.03 4.79
C ALA A 712 -4.11 -21.85 4.53
N LEU A 713 -5.16 -22.08 3.74
CA LEU A 713 -6.21 -21.10 3.53
C LEU A 713 -7.28 -21.27 4.62
N PHE A 714 -7.45 -20.26 5.45
CA PHE A 714 -8.37 -20.28 6.57
C PHE A 714 -9.64 -19.49 6.25
N VAL A 715 -10.71 -20.20 5.90
CA VAL A 715 -12.02 -19.62 5.56
C VAL A 715 -12.84 -19.48 6.85
N ASP A 716 -12.90 -18.26 7.35
CA ASP A 716 -13.65 -17.90 8.56
C ASP A 716 -15.11 -17.59 8.23
N ARG A 717 -16.01 -18.38 8.83
CA ARG A 717 -17.48 -18.21 8.76
C ARG A 717 -18.09 -17.94 10.14
N GLY A 718 -17.40 -17.15 10.97
CA GLY A 718 -17.83 -16.80 12.33
C GLY A 718 -17.04 -17.47 13.45
N PHE A 719 -15.85 -18.01 13.16
CA PHE A 719 -14.89 -18.58 14.11
C PHE A 719 -14.47 -17.57 15.19
N GLY A 720 -14.28 -16.31 14.80
CA GLY A 720 -13.80 -15.22 15.67
C GLY A 720 -14.86 -14.40 16.40
N GLY A 721 -16.16 -14.70 16.25
CA GLY A 721 -17.25 -13.91 16.81
C GLY A 721 -17.29 -13.89 18.35
N ALA A 722 -16.91 -12.77 18.96
CA ALA A 722 -16.69 -12.63 20.41
C ALA A 722 -17.94 -12.68 21.30
N SER A 723 -19.16 -12.58 20.75
CA SER A 723 -20.40 -12.50 21.55
C SER A 723 -20.95 -13.85 22.02
N SER A 724 -20.39 -14.98 21.58
CA SER A 724 -21.12 -16.25 21.64
C SER A 724 -20.56 -17.35 22.55
N PHE A 725 -19.36 -17.23 23.15
CA PHE A 725 -18.72 -18.38 23.82
C PHE A 725 -18.12 -18.07 25.21
N LYS A 726 -18.26 -19.02 26.14
CA LYS A 726 -17.69 -18.92 27.49
C LYS A 726 -16.16 -19.03 27.48
N PRO A 727 -15.45 -18.30 28.36
CA PRO A 727 -14.02 -18.50 28.59
C PRO A 727 -13.74 -19.98 28.94
N GLY A 728 -12.75 -20.59 28.29
CA GLY A 728 -12.38 -21.99 28.51
C GLY A 728 -13.14 -23.02 27.67
N SER A 729 -14.02 -22.61 26.74
CA SER A 729 -14.64 -23.53 25.79
C SER A 729 -13.59 -24.20 24.90
N GLY A 730 -13.66 -25.53 24.75
CA GLY A 730 -12.77 -26.32 23.92
C GLY A 730 -13.04 -26.19 22.42
N GLN A 731 -12.10 -26.63 21.60
CA GLN A 731 -12.21 -26.68 20.14
C GLN A 731 -12.24 -28.14 19.68
N HIS A 732 -13.25 -28.50 18.87
CA HIS A 732 -13.28 -29.79 18.18
C HIS A 732 -12.96 -29.61 16.70
N ILE A 733 -12.12 -30.50 16.17
CA ILE A 733 -11.67 -30.51 14.78
C ILE A 733 -12.23 -31.74 14.07
N PHE A 734 -12.79 -31.57 12.89
CA PHE A 734 -13.16 -32.69 12.02
C PHE A 734 -12.25 -32.71 10.79
N MET A 735 -11.69 -33.86 10.48
CA MET A 735 -10.78 -34.03 9.34
C MET A 735 -11.16 -35.25 8.51
N PRO A 736 -11.73 -35.08 7.30
CA PRO A 736 -11.79 -36.17 6.33
C PRO A 736 -10.40 -36.47 5.75
N PHE A 737 -10.08 -37.74 5.56
CA PHE A 737 -8.83 -38.20 4.96
C PHE A 737 -9.15 -39.10 3.75
N PHE A 738 -8.93 -38.58 2.55
CA PHE A 738 -9.14 -39.28 1.28
C PHE A 738 -7.81 -39.74 0.65
N GLY A 739 -6.70 -39.15 1.05
CA GLY A 739 -5.34 -39.50 0.62
C GLY A 739 -4.73 -38.47 -0.32
N GLY A 740 -3.40 -38.49 -0.41
CA GLY A 740 -2.60 -37.50 -1.14
C GLY A 740 -1.81 -36.55 -0.23
N PRO A 741 -0.88 -35.77 -0.82
CA PRO A 741 0.06 -34.93 -0.07
C PRO A 741 -0.62 -33.86 0.79
N ASP A 742 -1.70 -33.26 0.28
CA ASP A 742 -2.46 -32.22 0.99
C ASP A 742 -3.14 -32.77 2.25
N ASP A 743 -3.71 -33.98 2.18
CA ASP A 743 -4.36 -34.67 3.30
C ASP A 743 -3.34 -35.16 4.32
N ARG A 744 -2.16 -35.62 3.89
CA ARG A 744 -1.05 -35.98 4.80
C ARG A 744 -0.55 -34.76 5.58
N LEU A 745 -0.43 -33.61 4.93
CA LEU A 745 -0.09 -32.34 5.58
C LEU A 745 -1.17 -31.95 6.60
N ALA A 746 -2.44 -32.02 6.20
CA ALA A 746 -3.57 -31.77 7.09
C ALA A 746 -3.56 -32.68 8.32
N LEU A 747 -3.29 -33.97 8.16
CA LEU A 747 -3.23 -34.94 9.25
C LEU A 747 -2.17 -34.56 10.28
N ARG A 748 -0.95 -34.26 9.82
CA ARG A 748 0.15 -33.85 10.70
C ARG A 748 -0.16 -32.57 11.44
N PHE A 749 -0.74 -31.59 10.74
CA PHE A 749 -1.09 -30.31 11.36
C PHE A 749 -2.20 -30.46 12.40
N VAL A 750 -3.22 -31.30 12.15
CA VAL A 750 -4.28 -31.61 13.14
C VAL A 750 -3.68 -32.28 14.39
N VAL A 751 -2.78 -33.26 14.21
CA VAL A 751 -2.09 -33.91 15.33
C VAL A 751 -1.29 -32.88 16.15
N GLN A 752 -0.62 -31.94 15.48
CA GLN A 752 0.10 -30.85 16.15
C GLN A 752 -0.84 -29.95 16.95
N LEU A 753 -1.99 -29.55 16.40
CA LEU A 753 -2.99 -28.72 17.10
C LEU A 753 -3.58 -29.44 18.34
N CYS A 754 -3.76 -30.77 18.28
CA CYS A 754 -4.23 -31.58 19.41
C CYS A 754 -3.21 -31.68 20.56
N GLY A 755 -1.97 -31.21 20.38
CA GLY A 755 -1.03 -31.01 21.47
C GLY A 755 -1.57 -30.08 22.56
N HIS A 756 -2.38 -29.09 22.17
CA HIS A 756 -3.03 -28.19 23.13
C HIS A 756 -4.12 -28.91 23.94
N ALA A 757 -4.15 -28.69 25.26
CA ALA A 757 -5.05 -29.38 26.19
C ALA A 757 -6.57 -29.18 25.96
N GLY A 758 -6.95 -28.22 25.11
CA GLY A 758 -8.33 -27.82 24.86
C GLY A 758 -8.81 -28.19 23.46
N VAL A 759 -8.02 -28.95 22.70
CA VAL A 759 -8.28 -29.31 21.30
C VAL A 759 -8.47 -30.82 21.21
N THR A 760 -9.55 -31.25 20.55
CA THR A 760 -9.84 -32.65 20.23
C THR A 760 -10.12 -32.79 18.75
N ALA A 761 -9.90 -33.96 18.17
CA ALA A 761 -10.16 -34.17 16.75
C ALA A 761 -10.84 -35.52 16.45
N THR A 762 -11.67 -35.53 15.41
CA THR A 762 -12.20 -36.74 14.77
C THR A 762 -11.65 -36.82 13.36
N VAL A 763 -10.87 -37.86 13.07
CA VAL A 763 -10.27 -38.10 11.76
C VAL A 763 -10.94 -39.31 11.10
N VAL A 764 -11.52 -39.11 9.92
CA VAL A 764 -12.26 -40.16 9.19
C VAL A 764 -11.56 -40.44 7.87
N ARG A 765 -10.92 -41.60 7.76
CA ARG A 765 -10.37 -42.14 6.50
C ARG A 765 -11.49 -42.76 5.69
N VAL A 766 -11.72 -42.25 4.49
CA VAL A 766 -12.74 -42.76 3.56
C VAL A 766 -12.04 -43.22 2.29
N GLN A 767 -12.11 -44.53 2.03
CA GLN A 767 -11.58 -45.13 0.81
C GLN A 767 -12.72 -45.36 -0.19
N LYS A 768 -12.47 -45.11 -1.49
CA LYS A 768 -13.43 -45.46 -2.54
C LYS A 768 -13.41 -46.99 -2.72
N GLU A 769 -14.58 -47.60 -2.67
CA GLU A 769 -14.75 -49.03 -2.94
C GLU A 769 -14.61 -49.29 -4.45
N GLU A 770 -13.68 -50.16 -4.85
CA GLU A 770 -13.48 -50.56 -6.26
C GLU A 770 -14.60 -51.53 -6.64
N GLY A 771 -15.62 -51.03 -7.36
CA GLY A 771 -16.62 -51.87 -8.00
C GLY A 771 -16.11 -52.43 -9.32
N ASP A 772 -16.30 -53.72 -9.56
CA ASP A 772 -16.10 -54.35 -10.86
C ASP A 772 -16.99 -53.66 -11.91
N GLY A 773 -16.39 -52.90 -12.83
CA GLY A 773 -16.94 -52.64 -14.17
C GLY A 773 -18.26 -51.86 -14.35
N GLU A 774 -18.94 -51.37 -13.32
CA GLU A 774 -20.28 -50.76 -13.48
C GLU A 774 -20.32 -49.23 -13.67
N ASP A 775 -19.18 -48.52 -13.60
CA ASP A 775 -19.15 -47.05 -13.74
C ASP A 775 -19.53 -46.55 -15.16
N GLU A 776 -19.61 -47.44 -16.17
CA GLU A 776 -20.10 -47.08 -17.52
C GLU A 776 -21.60 -47.36 -17.76
N GLU A 777 -22.26 -48.27 -17.04
CA GLU A 777 -23.65 -48.66 -17.35
C GLU A 777 -24.72 -47.86 -16.60
N VAL A 778 -24.40 -47.27 -15.44
CA VAL A 778 -25.36 -46.41 -14.69
C VAL A 778 -25.59 -45.05 -15.38
N SER A 779 -24.78 -44.71 -16.39
CA SER A 779 -24.91 -43.54 -17.26
C SER A 779 -26.14 -43.58 -18.20
N ARG A 780 -26.82 -44.74 -18.32
CA ARG A 780 -27.93 -44.93 -19.27
C ARG A 780 -29.34 -44.77 -18.66
N GLY A 781 -29.47 -44.52 -17.35
CA GLY A 781 -30.77 -44.51 -16.66
C GLY A 781 -31.41 -43.15 -16.36
N LEU A 782 -30.78 -42.00 -16.67
CA LEU A 782 -31.27 -40.68 -16.29
C LEU A 782 -31.29 -39.72 -17.49
N ASP A 783 -32.31 -39.84 -18.34
CA ASP A 783 -32.51 -38.97 -19.52
C ASP A 783 -33.11 -37.58 -19.20
N GLY A 784 -33.36 -37.25 -17.94
CA GLY A 784 -33.93 -35.96 -17.52
C GLY A 784 -32.93 -34.86 -17.12
N ASP A 785 -31.67 -35.18 -16.79
CA ASP A 785 -30.75 -34.25 -16.10
C ASP A 785 -29.46 -33.91 -16.88
N LYS A 786 -29.35 -34.39 -18.14
CA LYS A 786 -28.17 -34.17 -19.00
C LYS A 786 -27.99 -32.71 -19.42
N SER A 787 -29.07 -31.92 -19.49
CA SER A 787 -28.98 -30.50 -19.88
C SER A 787 -28.26 -29.65 -18.84
N ASN A 788 -28.48 -29.90 -17.56
CA ASN A 788 -27.86 -29.14 -16.46
C ASN A 788 -26.37 -29.48 -16.29
N VAL A 789 -26.02 -30.76 -16.43
CA VAL A 789 -24.62 -31.22 -16.35
C VAL A 789 -23.80 -30.74 -17.55
N ALA A 790 -24.35 -30.77 -18.76
CA ALA A 790 -23.67 -30.24 -19.95
C ALA A 790 -23.49 -28.70 -19.89
N LEU A 791 -24.48 -27.97 -19.37
CA LEU A 791 -24.40 -26.52 -19.12
C LEU A 791 -23.30 -26.21 -18.07
N HIS A 792 -23.20 -27.04 -17.02
CA HIS A 792 -22.16 -26.95 -15.99
C HIS A 792 -20.76 -27.18 -16.59
N GLN A 793 -20.63 -28.13 -17.51
CA GLN A 793 -19.38 -28.47 -18.18
C GLN A 793 -18.95 -27.41 -19.21
N ALA A 794 -19.89 -26.74 -19.90
CA ALA A 794 -19.59 -25.64 -20.81
C ALA A 794 -19.13 -24.37 -20.10
N ALA A 795 -19.73 -24.02 -18.95
CA ALA A 795 -19.31 -22.88 -18.12
C ALA A 795 -17.89 -23.05 -17.53
N LEU A 796 -17.46 -24.30 -17.32
CA LEU A 796 -16.10 -24.64 -16.88
C LEU A 796 -15.05 -24.37 -17.97
N GLN A 797 -15.40 -24.55 -19.24
CA GLN A 797 -14.50 -24.34 -20.38
C GLN A 797 -14.32 -22.86 -20.77
N SER A 798 -15.26 -21.97 -20.44
CA SER A 798 -15.18 -20.54 -20.79
C SER A 798 -14.24 -19.72 -19.90
N ASN A 799 -13.78 -20.23 -18.75
CA ASN A 799 -12.88 -19.52 -17.82
C ASN A 799 -11.38 -19.83 -18.04
N GLN A 800 -10.91 -19.84 -19.28
CA GLN A 800 -9.51 -20.15 -19.67
C GLN A 800 -8.46 -19.10 -19.24
N LEU A 801 -8.85 -17.98 -18.63
CA LEU A 801 -7.92 -16.92 -18.16
C LEU A 801 -7.51 -17.05 -16.68
N THR A 802 -8.02 -18.02 -15.94
CA THR A 802 -7.72 -18.18 -14.50
C THR A 802 -6.53 -19.10 -14.24
N VAL A 803 -5.54 -18.62 -13.49
CA VAL A 803 -4.41 -19.41 -12.97
C VAL A 803 -4.92 -20.56 -12.09
N GLY A 804 -4.75 -21.80 -12.54
CA GLY A 804 -5.13 -23.01 -11.82
C GLY A 804 -5.42 -24.17 -12.77
N GLY A 805 -4.43 -25.04 -13.00
CA GLY A 805 -4.58 -26.23 -13.84
C GLY A 805 -5.64 -27.21 -13.33
N ALA A 806 -6.05 -28.13 -14.21
CA ALA A 806 -6.90 -29.27 -13.84
C ALA A 806 -6.20 -30.16 -12.78
N THR A 807 -6.99 -30.85 -11.96
CA THR A 807 -6.51 -31.83 -10.99
C THR A 807 -5.65 -32.87 -11.71
N GLN A 808 -4.37 -33.00 -11.32
CA GLN A 808 -3.45 -33.92 -11.98
C GLN A 808 -3.43 -35.25 -11.21
N TYR A 809 -4.01 -36.29 -11.82
CA TYR A 809 -4.01 -37.64 -11.26
C TYR A 809 -2.66 -38.32 -11.53
N PRO A 810 -2.08 -39.03 -10.55
CA PRO A 810 -0.79 -39.66 -10.69
C PRO A 810 -0.83 -40.86 -11.65
N GLU A 811 0.25 -41.07 -12.41
CA GLU A 811 0.50 -42.31 -13.16
C GLU A 811 0.51 -43.53 -12.21
N THR A 812 0.27 -44.74 -12.72
CA THR A 812 0.07 -45.96 -11.91
C THR A 812 1.17 -46.19 -10.85
N GLN A 813 2.42 -45.88 -11.18
CA GLN A 813 3.55 -45.98 -10.26
C GLN A 813 3.54 -44.91 -9.17
N ALA A 814 3.21 -43.66 -9.51
CA ALA A 814 3.08 -42.57 -8.54
C ALA A 814 1.87 -42.74 -7.62
N ARG A 815 0.79 -43.38 -8.11
CA ARG A 815 -0.39 -43.74 -7.31
C ARG A 815 -0.04 -44.75 -6.22
N LEU A 816 0.64 -45.85 -6.57
CA LEU A 816 1.10 -46.85 -5.60
C LEU A 816 2.03 -46.26 -4.53
N GLN A 817 2.92 -45.34 -4.92
CA GLN A 817 3.79 -44.63 -3.97
C GLN A 817 2.99 -43.72 -3.03
N SER A 818 1.99 -42.99 -3.54
CA SER A 818 1.12 -42.18 -2.69
C SER A 818 0.28 -43.03 -1.74
N ASP A 819 -0.32 -44.13 -2.22
CA ASP A 819 -1.15 -45.02 -1.39
C ASP A 819 -0.33 -45.67 -0.26
N THR A 820 0.92 -46.01 -0.56
CA THR A 820 1.89 -46.50 0.44
C THR A 820 2.19 -45.40 1.46
N ALA A 821 2.50 -44.18 1.02
CA ALA A 821 2.76 -43.04 1.89
C ALA A 821 1.55 -42.67 2.76
N ASP A 822 0.33 -42.76 2.22
CA ASP A 822 -0.92 -42.51 2.93
C ASP A 822 -1.19 -43.57 3.99
N SER A 823 -0.94 -44.84 3.67
CA SER A 823 -1.07 -45.94 4.61
C SER A 823 -0.01 -45.89 5.72
N LEU A 824 1.21 -45.44 5.42
CA LEU A 824 2.25 -45.17 6.40
C LEU A 824 1.91 -43.98 7.30
N ALA A 825 1.44 -42.86 6.72
CA ALA A 825 1.01 -41.70 7.50
C ALA A 825 -0.16 -42.05 8.43
N TRP A 826 -1.14 -42.80 7.94
CA TRP A 826 -2.28 -43.27 8.73
C TRP A 826 -1.84 -44.22 9.85
N SER A 827 -1.02 -45.24 9.56
CA SER A 827 -0.59 -46.22 10.56
C SER A 827 0.31 -45.60 11.64
N CYS A 828 1.11 -44.59 11.27
CA CYS A 828 1.97 -43.86 12.20
C CYS A 828 1.19 -43.26 13.37
N PHE A 829 0.00 -42.69 13.11
CA PHE A 829 -0.83 -42.04 14.13
C PHE A 829 -1.93 -42.95 14.72
N SER A 830 -2.53 -43.83 13.92
CA SER A 830 -3.65 -44.67 14.36
C SER A 830 -3.25 -45.93 15.13
N SER A 831 -2.07 -46.49 14.89
CA SER A 831 -1.65 -47.78 15.48
C SER A 831 -0.68 -47.57 16.65
N PRO A 832 -0.96 -48.08 17.87
CA PRO A 832 -0.10 -47.86 19.04
C PRO A 832 1.25 -48.62 19.02
N SER A 833 1.44 -49.59 18.12
CA SER A 833 2.55 -50.57 18.19
C SER A 833 3.75 -50.32 17.26
N VAL A 834 3.77 -49.25 16.46
CA VAL A 834 4.68 -49.15 15.29
C VAL A 834 6.03 -48.44 15.57
N SER A 835 6.24 -47.77 16.71
CA SER A 835 7.50 -47.05 16.99
C SER A 835 8.07 -47.29 18.40
N PRO A 836 9.36 -47.69 18.58
CA PRO A 836 9.93 -48.04 19.89
C PRO A 836 10.16 -46.89 20.90
N SER A 837 9.85 -45.63 20.56
CA SER A 837 9.95 -44.50 21.47
C SER A 837 9.17 -43.28 20.95
N ARG A 838 7.88 -43.18 21.25
CA ARG A 838 7.10 -41.97 20.92
C ARG A 838 7.43 -40.84 21.89
N PRO A 839 7.58 -39.58 21.43
CA PRO A 839 7.67 -38.43 22.31
C PRO A 839 6.38 -38.30 23.15
N LEU A 840 6.50 -38.01 24.46
CA LEU A 840 5.37 -37.88 25.39
C LEU A 840 4.29 -36.87 24.93
N HIS A 841 4.73 -35.79 24.28
CA HIS A 841 3.82 -34.77 23.72
C HIS A 841 2.96 -35.30 22.56
N LEU A 842 3.48 -36.25 21.78
CA LEU A 842 2.72 -36.87 20.70
C LEU A 842 1.68 -37.85 21.24
N GLU A 843 2.02 -38.62 22.28
CA GLU A 843 1.09 -39.57 22.91
C GLU A 843 -0.10 -38.86 23.57
N THR A 844 0.17 -37.75 24.27
CA THR A 844 -0.88 -36.89 24.84
C THR A 844 -1.78 -36.27 23.76
N ALA A 845 -1.22 -35.83 22.63
CA ALA A 845 -2.02 -35.36 21.50
C ALA A 845 -2.90 -36.47 20.92
N LEU A 846 -2.35 -37.66 20.66
CA LEU A 846 -3.07 -38.79 20.08
C LEU A 846 -4.21 -39.31 20.97
N SER A 847 -4.08 -39.23 22.29
CA SER A 847 -5.16 -39.58 23.24
C SER A 847 -6.44 -38.76 23.06
N ARG A 848 -6.37 -37.60 22.38
CA ARG A 848 -7.47 -36.68 22.13
C ARG A 848 -8.05 -36.79 20.71
N ILE A 849 -7.58 -37.76 19.93
CA ILE A 849 -7.95 -37.97 18.54
C ILE A 849 -8.67 -39.31 18.38
N SER A 850 -9.86 -39.30 17.78
CA SER A 850 -10.55 -40.50 17.35
C SER A 850 -10.28 -40.76 15.86
N PHE A 851 -9.81 -41.97 15.55
CA PHE A 851 -9.55 -42.42 14.18
C PHE A 851 -10.63 -43.42 13.74
N HIS A 852 -11.28 -43.14 12.61
CA HIS A 852 -12.24 -44.04 11.97
C HIS A 852 -11.81 -44.30 10.53
N SER A 853 -11.94 -45.55 10.06
CA SER A 853 -11.66 -45.93 8.67
C SER A 853 -12.87 -46.64 8.10
N THR A 854 -13.31 -46.26 6.90
CA THR A 854 -14.44 -46.87 6.20
C THR A 854 -14.24 -46.89 4.69
N THR A 855 -14.98 -47.76 4.00
CA THR A 855 -15.08 -47.84 2.54
C THR A 855 -16.46 -47.36 2.10
N SER A 856 -16.55 -46.59 1.02
CA SER A 856 -17.82 -46.09 0.48
C SER A 856 -17.75 -45.91 -1.03
N HIS A 857 -18.85 -46.20 -1.74
CA HIS A 857 -19.05 -45.86 -3.16
C HIS A 857 -19.27 -44.34 -3.39
N GLN A 858 -19.66 -43.60 -2.35
CA GLN A 858 -19.88 -42.14 -2.37
C GLN A 858 -19.07 -41.48 -1.23
N PRO A 859 -17.74 -41.35 -1.41
CA PRO A 859 -16.85 -40.93 -0.33
C PRO A 859 -17.07 -39.49 0.14
N LEU A 860 -17.35 -38.54 -0.76
CA LEU A 860 -17.56 -37.13 -0.40
C LEU A 860 -18.86 -36.93 0.37
N THR A 861 -19.93 -37.60 -0.07
CA THR A 861 -21.26 -37.55 0.54
C THR A 861 -21.23 -38.21 1.92
N TYR A 862 -20.54 -39.33 2.07
CA TYR A 862 -20.34 -39.97 3.36
C TYR A 862 -19.59 -39.04 4.33
N ALA A 863 -18.45 -38.48 3.92
CA ALA A 863 -17.69 -37.56 4.76
C ALA A 863 -18.52 -36.32 5.17
N PHE A 864 -19.38 -35.84 4.27
CA PHE A 864 -20.33 -34.77 4.56
C PHE A 864 -21.34 -35.18 5.65
N THR A 865 -21.96 -36.35 5.56
CA THR A 865 -22.89 -36.83 6.60
C THR A 865 -22.21 -37.01 7.95
N CYS A 866 -20.95 -37.48 7.97
CA CYS A 866 -20.15 -37.54 9.18
C CYS A 866 -19.90 -36.15 9.77
N ALA A 867 -19.47 -35.18 8.95
CA ALA A 867 -19.27 -33.80 9.37
C ALA A 867 -20.55 -33.20 9.95
N GLU A 868 -21.70 -33.40 9.30
CA GLU A 868 -23.00 -32.89 9.76
C GLU A 868 -23.40 -33.49 11.12
N SER A 869 -23.19 -34.81 11.29
CA SER A 869 -23.45 -35.49 12.56
C SER A 869 -22.55 -34.96 13.69
N ALA A 870 -21.26 -34.73 13.39
CA ALA A 870 -20.30 -34.19 14.34
C ALA A 870 -20.66 -32.74 14.71
N MET A 871 -21.05 -31.93 13.72
CA MET A 871 -21.52 -30.56 13.93
C MET A 871 -22.75 -30.49 14.83
N ARG A 872 -23.75 -31.37 14.62
CA ARG A 872 -24.92 -31.46 15.51
C ARG A 872 -24.53 -31.84 16.94
N ALA A 873 -23.60 -32.77 17.10
CA ALA A 873 -23.11 -33.18 18.42
C ALA A 873 -22.38 -32.05 19.17
N THR A 874 -21.53 -31.29 18.47
CA THR A 874 -20.82 -30.13 19.02
C THR A 874 -21.79 -28.99 19.34
N SER A 875 -22.77 -28.72 18.46
CA SER A 875 -23.79 -27.68 18.64
C SER A 875 -24.73 -27.99 19.81
N ALA A 876 -25.09 -29.26 20.02
CA ALA A 876 -25.85 -29.69 21.21
C ALA A 876 -25.10 -29.38 22.54
N HIS A 877 -23.77 -29.28 22.47
CA HIS A 877 -22.88 -28.93 23.58
C HIS A 877 -22.26 -27.53 23.41
N ALA A 878 -22.99 -26.58 22.83
CA ALA A 878 -22.50 -25.20 22.56
C ALA A 878 -22.04 -24.43 23.81
N LYS A 879 -22.36 -24.90 25.04
CA LYS A 879 -21.85 -24.33 26.29
C LYS A 879 -20.39 -24.69 26.59
N THR A 880 -19.88 -25.77 26.00
CA THR A 880 -18.53 -26.31 26.24
C THR A 880 -17.65 -26.30 24.99
N TRP A 881 -18.24 -26.34 23.81
CA TRP A 881 -17.51 -26.40 22.54
C TRP A 881 -17.80 -25.21 21.64
N ARG A 882 -16.75 -24.75 20.97
CA ARG A 882 -16.78 -23.72 19.92
C ARG A 882 -17.30 -24.28 18.58
N PRO A 883 -17.63 -23.41 17.61
CA PRO A 883 -17.97 -23.82 16.25
C PRO A 883 -16.89 -24.75 15.68
N MET A 884 -17.32 -25.80 14.98
CA MET A 884 -16.41 -26.82 14.48
C MET A 884 -15.41 -26.24 13.47
N LEU A 885 -14.16 -26.67 13.57
CA LEU A 885 -13.13 -26.41 12.57
C LEU A 885 -13.00 -27.65 11.68
N ILE A 886 -13.25 -27.50 10.39
CA ILE A 886 -13.08 -28.58 9.42
C ILE A 886 -11.72 -28.38 8.73
N VAL A 887 -10.83 -29.36 8.83
CA VAL A 887 -9.52 -29.33 8.17
C VAL A 887 -9.54 -30.30 7.01
N ALA A 888 -9.29 -29.83 5.79
CA ALA A 888 -9.31 -30.66 4.59
C ALA A 888 -8.11 -30.35 3.70
N GLY A 889 -7.55 -31.36 3.03
CA GLY A 889 -6.60 -31.12 1.95
C GLY A 889 -7.29 -30.52 0.73
N ARG A 890 -6.56 -29.70 -0.03
CA ARG A 890 -7.05 -29.09 -1.27
C ARG A 890 -7.27 -30.14 -2.38
N GLY A 891 -6.55 -31.27 -2.34
CA GLY A 891 -6.79 -32.43 -3.21
C GLY A 891 -6.53 -32.16 -4.69
N ARG A 892 -5.62 -31.24 -5.01
CA ARG A 892 -5.35 -30.80 -6.41
C ARG A 892 -4.15 -31.47 -7.06
N ARG A 893 -3.18 -31.93 -6.25
CA ARG A 893 -1.93 -32.55 -6.71
C ARG A 893 -1.79 -33.93 -6.08
N GLY A 894 -1.71 -34.98 -6.89
CA GLY A 894 -1.50 -36.34 -6.39
C GLY A 894 -2.65 -36.86 -5.50
N ALA A 895 -3.87 -36.39 -5.74
CA ALA A 895 -5.05 -36.91 -5.05
C ALA A 895 -5.26 -38.39 -5.42
N ALA A 896 -5.49 -39.22 -4.41
CA ALA A 896 -5.73 -40.64 -4.60
C ALA A 896 -7.12 -40.92 -5.21
N ILE A 897 -8.10 -40.03 -4.96
CA ILE A 897 -9.50 -40.19 -5.34
C ILE A 897 -9.98 -38.95 -6.12
N SER A 898 -10.71 -39.19 -7.22
CA SER A 898 -11.45 -38.14 -7.93
C SER A 898 -12.82 -37.93 -7.29
N HIS A 899 -13.13 -36.69 -6.90
CA HIS A 899 -14.45 -36.32 -6.36
C HIS A 899 -15.30 -35.51 -7.34
N GLU A 900 -14.86 -35.36 -8.59
CA GLU A 900 -15.48 -34.47 -9.57
C GLU A 900 -16.90 -34.88 -9.94
N THR A 901 -17.10 -36.16 -10.23
CA THR A 901 -18.41 -36.71 -10.63
C THR A 901 -19.41 -36.64 -9.48
N GLU A 902 -18.98 -36.96 -8.27
CA GLU A 902 -19.79 -36.91 -7.07
C GLU A 902 -20.16 -35.47 -6.69
N LEU A 903 -19.20 -34.53 -6.72
CA LEU A 903 -19.43 -33.12 -6.47
C LEU A 903 -20.42 -32.52 -7.47
N ASN A 904 -20.27 -32.83 -8.76
CA ASN A 904 -21.20 -32.34 -9.79
C ASN A 904 -22.63 -32.85 -9.55
N ARG A 905 -22.80 -34.09 -9.10
CA ARG A 905 -24.12 -34.62 -8.70
C ARG A 905 -24.71 -33.87 -7.50
N VAL A 906 -23.89 -33.58 -6.48
CA VAL A 906 -24.32 -32.82 -5.28
C VAL A 906 -24.72 -31.39 -5.66
N LEU A 907 -23.98 -30.74 -6.56
CA LEU A 907 -24.28 -29.38 -7.01
C LEU A 907 -25.55 -29.33 -7.88
N ALA A 908 -25.73 -30.31 -8.78
CA ALA A 908 -26.93 -30.44 -9.60
C ALA A 908 -28.19 -30.64 -8.75
N ALA A 909 -28.11 -31.51 -7.72
CA ALA A 909 -29.21 -31.76 -6.80
C ALA A 909 -29.67 -30.51 -6.01
N LYS A 910 -28.82 -29.49 -5.88
CA LYS A 910 -29.10 -28.24 -5.16
C LYS A 910 -29.44 -27.04 -6.04
N SER A 911 -29.57 -27.20 -7.37
CA SER A 911 -29.86 -26.11 -8.31
C SER A 911 -28.92 -24.90 -8.21
N LEU A 912 -27.66 -25.11 -7.80
CA LEU A 912 -26.66 -24.04 -7.65
C LEU A 912 -26.08 -23.65 -9.01
N ASN A 913 -25.77 -22.36 -9.18
CA ASN A 913 -25.16 -21.86 -10.41
C ASN A 913 -23.80 -22.54 -10.70
N PRO A 914 -23.59 -23.06 -11.93
CA PRO A 914 -22.41 -23.84 -12.28
C PRO A 914 -21.09 -23.08 -12.18
N SER A 915 -21.12 -21.78 -12.47
CA SER A 915 -19.95 -20.89 -12.44
C SER A 915 -19.38 -20.70 -11.03
N ILE A 916 -20.22 -20.72 -9.99
CA ILE A 916 -19.80 -20.55 -8.59
C ILE A 916 -19.05 -21.81 -8.12
N GLY A 917 -19.61 -22.98 -8.45
CA GLY A 917 -18.97 -24.26 -8.17
C GLY A 917 -17.58 -24.34 -8.81
N ALA A 918 -17.47 -23.90 -10.06
CA ALA A 918 -16.20 -23.87 -10.80
C ALA A 918 -15.12 -22.99 -10.15
N GLU A 919 -15.44 -21.73 -9.83
CA GLU A 919 -14.48 -20.80 -9.24
C GLU A 919 -14.12 -21.18 -7.79
N LEU A 920 -15.08 -21.61 -6.98
CA LEU A 920 -14.80 -22.07 -5.62
C LEU A 920 -13.90 -23.31 -5.65
N ARG A 921 -14.25 -24.31 -6.47
CA ARG A 921 -13.46 -25.54 -6.66
C ARG A 921 -12.02 -25.25 -7.08
N LYS A 922 -11.80 -24.26 -7.96
CA LYS A 922 -10.45 -23.78 -8.36
C LYS A 922 -9.65 -23.23 -7.19
N THR A 923 -10.30 -22.53 -6.28
CA THR A 923 -9.63 -21.88 -5.13
C THR A 923 -9.39 -22.87 -3.99
N VAL A 924 -10.44 -23.55 -3.50
CA VAL A 924 -10.40 -24.34 -2.26
C VAL A 924 -10.28 -25.85 -2.46
N GLY A 925 -10.48 -26.37 -3.67
CA GLY A 925 -10.47 -27.81 -3.94
C GLY A 925 -11.84 -28.49 -3.85
N ASP A 926 -11.91 -29.74 -4.29
CA ASP A 926 -13.17 -30.45 -4.52
C ASP A 926 -13.88 -30.83 -3.21
N VAL A 927 -13.10 -31.30 -2.23
CA VAL A 927 -13.61 -31.70 -0.91
C VAL A 927 -14.20 -30.50 -0.16
N ALA A 928 -13.41 -29.42 -0.04
CA ALA A 928 -13.84 -28.21 0.65
C ALA A 928 -15.02 -27.54 -0.08
N ALA A 929 -15.01 -27.48 -1.41
CA ALA A 929 -16.14 -26.95 -2.18
C ALA A 929 -17.42 -27.77 -1.94
N GLY A 930 -17.31 -29.10 -1.92
CA GLY A 930 -18.43 -30.00 -1.60
C GLY A 930 -18.98 -29.78 -0.19
N MET A 931 -18.14 -29.60 0.81
CA MET A 931 -18.59 -29.33 2.19
C MET A 931 -19.16 -27.92 2.38
N ILE A 932 -18.62 -26.92 1.67
CA ILE A 932 -19.07 -25.53 1.74
C ILE A 932 -20.43 -25.33 1.04
N LEU A 933 -20.66 -26.01 -0.10
CA LEU A 933 -21.88 -25.90 -0.91
C LEU A 933 -22.94 -26.98 -0.57
N GLY A 934 -22.49 -28.15 -0.10
CA GLY A 934 -23.32 -29.29 0.28
C GLY A 934 -24.07 -29.13 1.61
N GLY A 935 -23.70 -28.18 2.47
CA GLY A 935 -24.37 -27.91 3.76
C GLY A 935 -25.83 -27.43 3.65
N SER A 936 -26.72 -27.96 4.49
CA SER A 936 -28.10 -27.50 4.70
C SER A 936 -28.20 -26.38 5.75
N ALA A 937 -27.15 -26.17 6.57
CA ALA A 937 -27.09 -25.14 7.58
C ALA A 937 -26.05 -24.06 7.21
N PRO A 938 -26.46 -22.85 6.80
CA PRO A 938 -25.54 -21.73 6.64
C PRO A 938 -24.99 -21.29 8.01
N GLY A 939 -23.66 -21.30 8.17
CA GLY A 939 -22.98 -20.43 9.16
C GLY A 939 -22.43 -21.03 10.47
N THR A 940 -22.13 -22.34 10.58
CA THR A 940 -21.66 -22.92 11.87
C THR A 940 -20.28 -23.61 11.86
N ALA A 941 -19.63 -23.78 10.71
CA ALA A 941 -18.27 -24.34 10.65
C ALA A 941 -17.33 -23.45 9.83
N SER A 942 -16.10 -23.31 10.30
CA SER A 942 -15.01 -22.66 9.57
C SER A 942 -14.06 -23.70 9.01
N TYR A 943 -13.35 -23.37 7.94
CA TYR A 943 -12.59 -24.34 7.15
C TYR A 943 -11.11 -23.96 7.10
N LEU A 944 -10.25 -24.95 7.29
CA LEU A 944 -8.81 -24.82 7.08
C LEU A 944 -8.42 -25.73 5.92
N ILE A 945 -8.09 -25.13 4.77
CA ILE A 945 -7.75 -25.84 3.55
C ILE A 945 -6.23 -25.89 3.40
N MET A 946 -5.68 -27.10 3.44
CA MET A 946 -4.23 -27.33 3.40
C MET A 946 -3.78 -27.64 1.98
N GLY A 947 -2.72 -26.97 1.52
CA GLY A 947 -2.05 -27.25 0.26
C GLY A 947 -0.56 -27.44 0.47
N ALA A 948 -0.05 -28.61 0.10
CA ALA A 948 1.36 -28.94 0.20
C ALA A 948 2.19 -28.08 -0.76
N GLY A 949 3.30 -27.56 -0.25
CA GLY A 949 4.32 -26.82 -1.00
C GLY A 949 4.96 -27.68 -2.08
N LYS A 950 5.72 -27.06 -2.98
CA LYS A 950 6.44 -27.78 -4.04
C LYS A 950 7.78 -28.37 -3.58
N ARG A 951 8.17 -28.19 -2.31
CA ARG A 951 9.48 -28.52 -1.77
C ARG A 951 9.49 -29.83 -0.99
#